data_AF-A0A1S9A015-F1
#
_entry.id   AF-A0A1S9A015-F1
#
_cell.length_a   1.000
_cell.length_b   1.000
_cell.length_c   1.000
_cell.angle_alpha   90.00
_cell.angle_beta   90.00
_cell.angle_gamma   90.00
#
_symmetry.space_group_name_H-M   'P 1'
#
loop_
_entity.id
_entity.type
_entity.pdbx_description
1 polymer ?
#
loop_
_entity_poly.entity_id
_entity_poly.type
_entity_poly.pdbx_seq_one_letter_code
_entity_poly.pdbx_strand_id
1 'polypeptide(L)'
;MKKILLLIALLVIGSVQAQEKISSKTKKFKIPVIRYPEFPALDNVLTQTAFYQIDKSLQEEESNLKKDFFNIDGFIKDPVNGKLKLYLTFAMPRYTDTQIDSVYDKEKNRWTYNAHSNYINNVKLDVKLGDKIILTKDFGGSDSYSVSAGNSMGALKIAASEQDKKVKTAIKNSDYSDVGLGFDNVVYKAAIRIQDFLNYKFGYTTSIVKEKFEFVTSKGHSEYKQMLAFETEITAQMEKVTLEKGLDEKLLTPHLQYLESLLVKYPLSPANEDIRFIVTNNLAETYFLLENKEKALQYANLLIENDKQDSRGSTIIERVNRGYFADKKNRSHTPRFAELKKLGLKIAEEKEELRLAFFEKIDRQEADWSIEKENRAAALEKSKIQRENMLDSIAYQSNPDLLAKIIANFGGSDVLKKVEKTHLLSKLTLEESKIPQTEERWATTTNYLLKKKMPETYYEIVNGPEAWSHSDRESGVEAKWAKLPVYTYGNLSTNLDPVNFLTAFRLDLWNKLELLQDEMVDGKLCYHLNYFEKTLNTSNRTIPKTDYHLFVDKENFSIVATERTEFDDGNKSFFERKLFKDYRPLAALNSGKIPHKINYEIEDFYGDTSYQESREKVEVNAVFGNRIFMKEVYFGSFK
;
A
#
# COMPACT_ATOMS: atom_id res chain seq x y z
N MET A 1 -73.13 8.67 -9.76
CA MET A 1 -72.40 9.87 -9.30
C MET A 1 -71.67 9.69 -7.96
N LYS A 2 -72.29 9.13 -6.90
CA LYS A 2 -71.60 8.92 -5.59
C LYS A 2 -70.30 8.08 -5.65
N LYS A 3 -70.24 7.06 -6.52
CA LYS A 3 -69.04 6.21 -6.67
C LYS A 3 -67.89 6.91 -7.41
N ILE A 4 -68.18 7.87 -8.29
CA ILE A 4 -67.16 8.64 -9.02
C ILE A 4 -66.56 9.71 -8.10
N LEU A 5 -67.38 10.35 -7.26
CA LEU A 5 -66.91 11.29 -6.24
C LEU A 5 -66.04 10.61 -5.19
N LEU A 6 -66.36 9.37 -4.80
CA LEU A 6 -65.52 8.59 -3.89
C LEU A 6 -64.18 8.21 -4.52
N LEU A 7 -64.17 7.89 -5.82
CA LEU A 7 -62.96 7.58 -6.57
C LEU A 7 -62.06 8.81 -6.75
N ILE A 8 -62.65 9.98 -7.02
CA ILE A 8 -61.93 11.25 -7.10
C ILE A 8 -61.43 11.67 -5.71
N ALA A 9 -62.21 11.46 -4.65
CA ALA A 9 -61.74 11.71 -3.28
C ALA A 9 -60.61 10.76 -2.87
N LEU A 10 -60.66 9.48 -3.24
CA LEU A 10 -59.57 8.52 -3.01
C LEU A 10 -58.33 8.79 -3.87
N LEU A 11 -58.51 9.31 -5.10
CA LEU A 11 -57.41 9.77 -5.95
C LEU A 11 -56.77 11.05 -5.41
N VAL A 12 -57.56 11.99 -4.87
CA VAL A 12 -57.06 13.22 -4.24
C VAL A 12 -56.37 12.92 -2.90
N ILE A 13 -56.91 12.01 -2.08
CA ILE A 13 -56.28 11.53 -0.83
C ILE A 13 -55.04 10.67 -1.13
N GLY A 14 -55.02 9.94 -2.26
CA GLY A 14 -53.84 9.21 -2.75
C GLY A 14 -52.74 10.10 -3.36
N SER A 15 -53.08 11.29 -3.85
CA SER A 15 -52.11 12.31 -4.28
C SER A 15 -51.65 13.25 -3.16
N VAL A 16 -52.34 13.25 -2.00
CA VAL A 16 -51.75 13.64 -0.71
C VAL A 16 -51.11 12.37 -0.11
N GLN A 17 -50.26 11.70 -0.87
CA GLN A 17 -49.27 10.81 -0.27
C GLN A 17 -48.50 11.70 0.70
N ALA A 18 -48.67 11.40 1.99
CA ALA A 18 -47.87 11.91 3.07
C ALA A 18 -46.45 12.10 2.56
N GLN A 19 -46.00 13.35 2.49
CA GLN A 19 -44.60 13.64 2.35
C GLN A 19 -43.94 12.99 3.55
N GLU A 20 -43.39 11.80 3.32
CA GLU A 20 -42.87 10.98 4.40
C GLU A 20 -41.81 11.81 5.10
N LYS A 21 -42.01 12.06 6.40
CA LYS A 21 -41.14 12.90 7.20
C LYS A 21 -39.70 12.42 7.02
N ILE A 22 -38.92 13.17 6.28
CA ILE A 22 -37.54 12.81 5.99
C ILE A 22 -36.71 13.20 7.21
N SER A 23 -35.95 12.24 7.71
CA SER A 23 -35.06 12.42 8.85
C SER A 23 -33.62 12.21 8.39
N SER A 24 -32.69 12.91 9.03
CA SER A 24 -31.26 12.79 8.74
C SER A 24 -30.43 12.53 10.00
N LYS A 25 -29.21 12.04 9.78
CA LYS A 25 -28.13 11.97 10.76
C LYS A 25 -26.94 12.76 10.24
N THR A 26 -26.26 13.48 11.13
CA THR A 26 -24.97 14.11 10.81
C THR A 26 -23.83 13.09 10.99
N LYS A 27 -22.99 12.93 9.98
CA LYS A 27 -21.73 12.18 10.08
C LYS A 27 -20.54 13.14 9.95
N LYS A 28 -19.52 12.94 10.79
CA LYS A 28 -18.31 13.76 10.81
C LYS A 28 -17.13 12.95 10.28
N PHE A 29 -16.49 13.42 9.22
CA PHE A 29 -15.27 12.83 8.68
C PHE A 29 -14.06 13.62 9.16
N LYS A 30 -13.06 12.94 9.73
CA LYS A 30 -11.77 13.55 10.06
C LYS A 30 -10.84 13.29 8.88
N ILE A 31 -10.38 14.35 8.23
CA ILE A 31 -9.50 14.22 7.06
C ILE A 31 -8.22 15.02 7.28
N PRO A 32 -7.06 14.45 6.87
CA PRO A 32 -5.80 15.17 6.90
C PRO A 32 -5.83 16.28 5.84
N VAL A 33 -5.23 17.42 6.15
CA VAL A 33 -5.10 18.57 5.24
C VAL A 33 -3.73 19.22 5.41
N ILE A 34 -3.32 19.95 4.37
CA ILE A 34 -2.14 20.82 4.40
C ILE A 34 -2.61 22.24 4.65
N ARG A 35 -2.01 22.91 5.63
CA ARG A 35 -2.10 24.35 5.80
C ARG A 35 -1.01 25.00 4.97
N TYR A 36 -1.44 25.92 4.12
CA TYR A 36 -0.57 26.62 3.20
C TYR A 36 -0.01 27.90 3.84
N PRO A 37 1.14 28.37 3.35
CA PRO A 37 1.67 29.67 3.70
C PRO A 37 0.64 30.77 3.47
N GLU A 38 0.71 31.83 4.27
CA GLU A 38 -0.17 33.00 4.11
C GLU A 38 0.06 33.71 2.76
N PHE A 39 1.25 33.54 2.17
CA PHE A 39 1.67 34.22 0.94
C PHE A 39 1.60 33.27 -0.26
N PRO A 40 0.66 33.46 -1.21
CA PRO A 40 0.49 32.55 -2.35
C PRO A 40 1.66 32.51 -3.32
N ALA A 41 2.51 33.55 -3.34
CA ALA A 41 3.71 33.57 -4.18
C ALA A 41 4.73 32.46 -3.82
N LEU A 42 4.53 31.76 -2.69
CA LEU A 42 5.44 30.74 -2.16
C LEU A 42 5.13 29.31 -2.60
N ASP A 43 4.06 29.10 -3.39
CA ASP A 43 3.57 27.76 -3.75
C ASP A 43 4.52 26.88 -4.57
N ASN A 44 5.52 27.50 -5.21
CA ASN A 44 6.55 26.84 -6.01
C ASN A 44 7.96 27.20 -5.52
N VAL A 45 8.03 27.77 -4.33
CA VAL A 45 9.27 28.22 -3.70
C VAL A 45 9.66 27.14 -2.70
N LEU A 46 10.74 26.45 -3.01
CA LEU A 46 11.15 25.25 -2.28
C LEU A 46 12.46 25.45 -1.56
N THR A 47 13.21 26.48 -1.90
CA THR A 47 14.50 26.79 -1.30
C THR A 47 14.43 28.07 -0.52
N GLN A 48 15.07 28.07 0.63
CA GLN A 48 15.23 29.23 1.48
C GLN A 48 16.71 29.46 1.82
N THR A 49 17.08 30.72 1.99
CA THR A 49 18.40 31.12 2.51
C THR A 49 18.21 32.12 3.63
N ALA A 50 18.93 31.93 4.74
CA ALA A 50 19.00 32.91 5.81
C ALA A 50 20.33 33.66 5.74
N PHE A 51 20.26 34.98 5.72
CA PHE A 51 21.37 35.92 5.80
C PHE A 51 21.33 36.57 7.17
N TYR A 52 22.48 36.60 7.82
CA TYR A 52 22.62 37.08 9.19
C TYR A 52 23.51 38.32 9.18
N GLN A 53 23.04 39.38 9.80
CA GLN A 53 23.83 40.54 10.17
C GLN A 53 23.84 40.60 11.69
N ILE A 54 24.94 40.14 12.28
CA ILE A 54 25.08 39.98 13.72
C ILE A 54 26.14 40.97 14.23
N ASP A 55 25.93 41.51 15.43
CA ASP A 55 26.94 42.33 16.10
C ASP A 55 28.27 41.56 16.21
N LYS A 56 29.41 42.25 16.03
CA LYS A 56 30.75 41.63 16.07
C LYS A 56 31.04 40.91 17.40
N SER A 57 30.34 41.29 18.45
CA SER A 57 30.49 40.73 19.80
C SER A 57 29.78 39.38 19.97
N LEU A 58 29.03 38.91 18.97
CA LEU A 58 28.22 37.68 18.99
C LEU A 58 28.61 36.68 17.89
N GLN A 59 29.91 36.61 17.55
CA GLN A 59 30.40 35.78 16.45
C GLN A 59 30.24 34.27 16.70
N GLU A 60 30.30 33.82 17.96
CA GLU A 60 30.11 32.41 18.31
C GLU A 60 28.65 31.98 18.10
N GLU A 61 27.70 32.87 18.44
CA GLU A 61 26.27 32.66 18.26
C GLU A 61 25.87 32.62 16.79
N GLU A 62 26.55 33.37 15.91
CA GLU A 62 26.30 33.34 14.46
C GLU A 62 26.43 31.92 13.88
N SER A 63 27.45 31.18 14.31
CA SER A 63 27.69 29.80 13.84
C SER A 63 26.53 28.87 14.25
N ASN A 64 26.09 28.98 15.51
CA ASN A 64 25.01 28.16 16.05
C ASN A 64 23.64 28.53 15.45
N LEU A 65 23.36 29.82 15.23
CA LEU A 65 22.13 30.28 14.56
C LEU A 65 22.05 29.82 13.09
N LYS A 66 23.18 29.81 12.36
CA LYS A 66 23.26 29.28 10.99
C LYS A 66 22.97 27.78 10.94
N LYS A 67 23.44 27.04 11.95
CA LYS A 67 23.28 25.59 12.03
C LYS A 67 21.87 25.18 12.45
N ASP A 68 21.37 25.75 13.54
CA ASP A 68 20.25 25.19 14.30
C ASP A 68 18.93 25.94 14.09
N PHE A 69 18.94 27.13 13.48
CA PHE A 69 17.76 27.99 13.36
C PHE A 69 17.40 28.39 11.92
N PHE A 70 16.16 28.90 11.81
CA PHE A 70 15.53 29.47 10.61
C PHE A 70 15.27 28.46 9.51
N ASN A 71 14.86 27.25 9.90
CA ASN A 71 14.41 26.17 9.03
C ASN A 71 12.89 26.24 8.91
N ILE A 72 12.36 26.82 7.84
CA ILE A 72 10.90 26.93 7.66
C ILE A 72 10.35 25.57 7.23
N ASP A 73 9.32 25.10 7.93
CA ASP A 73 8.67 23.82 7.65
C ASP A 73 8.24 23.73 6.18
N GLY A 74 8.68 22.67 5.49
CA GLY A 74 8.43 22.46 4.06
C GLY A 74 9.47 23.07 3.11
N PHE A 75 10.44 23.86 3.57
CA PHE A 75 11.49 24.44 2.71
C PHE A 75 12.83 23.70 2.85
N ILE A 76 13.57 23.63 1.74
CA ILE A 76 14.94 23.14 1.67
C ILE A 76 15.89 24.31 1.96
N LYS A 77 16.80 24.14 2.91
CA LYS A 77 17.83 25.15 3.18
C LYS A 77 18.88 25.12 2.06
N ASP A 78 18.94 26.20 1.30
CA ASP A 78 20.00 26.48 0.33
C ASP A 78 20.89 27.59 0.91
N PRO A 79 22.18 27.34 1.17
CA PRO A 79 23.05 28.33 1.80
C PRO A 79 23.37 29.55 0.93
N VAL A 80 23.11 29.50 -0.39
CA VAL A 80 23.56 30.53 -1.33
C VAL A 80 22.42 31.09 -2.20
N ASN A 81 21.59 30.22 -2.77
CA ASN A 81 20.67 30.57 -3.86
C ASN A 81 19.20 30.25 -3.57
N GLY A 82 18.80 30.31 -2.30
CA GLY A 82 17.41 30.19 -1.88
C GLY A 82 16.52 31.25 -2.55
N LYS A 83 15.38 30.79 -3.06
CA LYS A 83 14.37 31.68 -3.68
C LYS A 83 13.71 32.56 -2.62
N LEU A 84 13.39 31.99 -1.46
CA LEU A 84 13.00 32.74 -0.26
C LEU A 84 14.25 33.17 0.50
N LYS A 85 14.41 34.46 0.76
CA LYS A 85 15.57 35.00 1.48
C LYS A 85 15.12 35.65 2.78
N LEU A 86 15.64 35.17 3.89
CA LEU A 86 15.44 35.71 5.22
C LEU A 86 16.65 36.58 5.55
N TYR A 87 16.44 37.84 5.90
CA TYR A 87 17.49 38.74 6.37
C TYR A 87 17.22 39.04 7.84
N LEU A 88 18.12 38.55 8.69
CA LEU A 88 18.02 38.64 10.14
C LEU A 88 19.11 39.57 10.65
N THR A 89 18.74 40.63 11.35
CA THR A 89 19.68 41.55 11.97
C THR A 89 19.57 41.44 13.49
N PHE A 90 20.60 40.90 14.14
CA PHE A 90 20.68 40.78 15.59
C PHE A 90 21.56 41.90 16.16
N ALA A 91 20.97 42.76 16.98
CA ALA A 91 21.72 43.70 17.80
C ALA A 91 22.21 43.03 19.09
N MET A 92 23.28 43.56 19.69
CA MET A 92 23.75 43.12 21.00
C MET A 92 22.63 43.29 22.05
N PRO A 93 22.23 42.24 22.79
CA PRO A 93 21.24 42.39 23.86
C PRO A 93 21.74 43.36 24.92
N ARG A 94 20.87 44.29 25.34
CA ARG A 94 21.21 45.27 26.36
C ARG A 94 20.80 44.76 27.73
N TYR A 95 21.77 44.39 28.54
CA TYR A 95 21.56 44.08 29.95
C TYR A 95 20.89 45.24 30.70
N THR A 96 19.91 44.94 31.55
CA THR A 96 19.28 45.92 32.43
C THR A 96 19.73 45.71 33.87
N ASP A 97 19.47 44.54 34.42
CA ASP A 97 19.66 44.22 35.83
C ASP A 97 19.51 42.72 36.12
N THR A 98 19.90 42.29 37.32
CA THR A 98 19.60 40.96 37.86
C THR A 98 18.64 41.11 39.04
N GLN A 99 17.49 40.44 38.98
CA GLN A 99 16.45 40.50 40.00
C GLN A 99 16.20 39.11 40.62
N ILE A 100 15.55 39.09 41.78
CA ILE A 100 15.09 37.87 42.45
C ILE A 100 13.58 37.98 42.60
N ASP A 101 12.87 37.09 41.92
CA ASP A 101 11.43 36.94 42.07
C ASP A 101 11.10 35.92 43.15
N SER A 102 9.92 36.07 43.74
CA SER A 102 9.33 35.09 44.64
C SER A 102 7.93 34.71 44.18
N VAL A 103 7.67 33.40 44.11
CA VAL A 103 6.36 32.83 43.81
C VAL A 103 5.95 31.93 44.96
N TYR A 104 4.78 32.16 45.52
CA TYR A 104 4.25 31.32 46.58
C TYR A 104 3.57 30.07 46.00
N ASP A 105 4.17 28.91 46.24
CA ASP A 105 3.62 27.61 45.87
C ASP A 105 2.53 27.23 46.90
N LYS A 106 1.26 27.35 46.49
CA LYS A 106 0.10 27.05 47.32
C LYS A 106 -0.02 25.57 47.68
N GLU A 107 0.45 24.66 46.82
CA GLU A 107 0.38 23.22 47.05
C GLU A 107 1.42 22.76 48.07
N LYS A 108 2.61 23.37 48.02
CA LYS A 108 3.72 23.05 48.93
C LYS A 108 3.83 24.00 50.12
N ASN A 109 2.90 24.94 50.26
CA ASN A 109 2.81 25.94 51.33
C ASN A 109 4.13 26.69 51.57
N ARG A 110 4.89 26.99 50.50
CA ARG A 110 6.24 27.57 50.60
C ARG A 110 6.54 28.58 49.49
N TRP A 111 7.38 29.56 49.82
CA TRP A 111 7.92 30.47 48.82
C TRP A 111 9.01 29.79 48.00
N THR A 112 8.93 29.93 46.69
CA THR A 112 9.96 29.58 45.73
C THR A 112 10.60 30.87 45.22
N TYR A 113 11.92 30.88 45.11
CA TYR A 113 12.68 32.07 44.73
C TYR A 113 13.51 31.75 43.49
N ASN A 114 13.52 32.66 42.52
CA ASN A 114 14.29 32.51 41.28
C ASN A 114 15.04 33.79 40.98
N ALA A 115 16.36 33.69 40.79
CA ALA A 115 17.19 34.79 40.34
C ALA A 115 17.27 34.79 38.81
N HIS A 116 17.14 35.96 38.19
CA HIS A 116 17.23 36.08 36.74
C HIS A 116 17.86 37.41 36.31
N SER A 117 18.68 37.37 35.26
CA SER A 117 19.27 38.54 34.61
C SER A 117 18.41 38.95 33.42
N ASN A 118 18.05 40.22 33.33
CA ASN A 118 17.15 40.77 32.32
C ASN A 118 17.92 41.49 31.21
N TYR A 119 17.44 41.31 29.98
CA TYR A 119 18.04 41.82 28.76
C TYR A 119 16.96 42.36 27.82
N ILE A 120 17.24 43.50 27.19
CA ILE A 120 16.43 44.02 26.09
C ILE A 120 17.06 43.55 24.79
N ASN A 121 16.33 42.79 24.00
CA ASN A 121 16.76 42.31 22.69
C ASN A 121 15.98 43.02 21.58
N ASN A 122 16.64 43.22 20.44
CA ASN A 122 16.03 43.74 19.23
C ASN A 122 16.58 42.99 18.02
N VAL A 123 15.68 42.27 17.34
CA VAL A 123 16.01 41.52 16.12
C VAL A 123 15.08 41.96 15.00
N LYS A 124 15.65 42.37 13.86
CA LYS A 124 14.87 42.70 12.67
C LYS A 124 14.85 41.53 11.69
N LEU A 125 13.68 41.23 11.13
CA LEU A 125 13.46 40.24 10.09
C LEU A 125 12.90 40.90 8.83
N ASP A 126 13.60 40.76 7.70
CA ASP A 126 13.08 41.06 6.37
C ASP A 126 13.02 39.77 5.53
N VAL A 127 11.87 39.45 4.97
CA VAL A 127 11.67 38.27 4.09
C VAL A 127 11.46 38.73 2.66
N LYS A 128 12.28 38.21 1.74
CA LYS A 128 12.24 38.52 0.31
C LYS A 128 12.00 37.29 -0.53
N LEU A 129 11.30 37.47 -1.64
CA LEU A 129 11.19 36.50 -2.72
C LEU A 129 11.80 37.13 -3.98
N GLY A 130 12.97 36.66 -4.40
CA GLY A 130 13.79 37.41 -5.36
C GLY A 130 14.15 38.79 -4.79
N ASP A 131 13.83 39.86 -5.51
CA ASP A 131 14.10 41.25 -5.07
C ASP A 131 12.93 41.89 -4.30
N LYS A 132 11.77 41.23 -4.23
CA LYS A 132 10.57 41.77 -3.60
C LYS A 132 10.51 41.42 -2.11
N ILE A 133 10.41 42.43 -1.25
CA ILE A 133 10.09 42.25 0.17
C ILE A 133 8.62 41.83 0.30
N ILE A 134 8.38 40.70 0.96
CA ILE A 134 7.04 40.18 1.24
C ILE A 134 6.65 40.32 2.71
N LEU A 135 7.62 40.48 3.61
CA LEU A 135 7.39 40.75 5.03
C LEU A 135 8.56 41.50 5.67
N THR A 136 8.24 42.45 6.55
CA THR A 136 9.19 43.08 7.48
C THR A 136 8.60 43.02 8.88
N LYS A 137 9.39 42.59 9.87
CA LYS A 137 8.96 42.48 11.25
C LYS A 137 10.12 42.72 12.22
N ASP A 138 9.88 43.58 13.20
CA ASP A 138 10.78 43.78 14.33
C ASP A 138 10.33 42.91 15.53
N PHE A 139 11.30 42.22 16.12
CA PHE A 139 11.17 41.41 17.33
C PHE A 139 11.95 42.09 18.45
N GLY A 140 11.34 43.09 19.06
CA GLY A 140 11.81 43.71 20.30
C GLY A 140 11.18 43.05 21.52
N GLY A 141 11.92 42.96 22.63
CA GLY A 141 11.37 42.44 23.88
C GLY A 141 12.36 42.42 25.05
N SER A 142 11.83 42.14 26.24
CA SER A 142 12.62 41.84 27.44
C SER A 142 12.67 40.33 27.62
N ASP A 143 13.87 39.78 27.69
CA ASP A 143 14.14 38.37 27.93
C ASP A 143 14.98 38.21 29.19
N SER A 144 14.77 37.12 29.91
CA SER A 144 15.50 36.83 31.14
C SER A 144 16.32 35.55 31.05
N TYR A 145 17.47 35.53 31.72
CA TYR A 145 18.34 34.38 31.90
C TYR A 145 18.31 33.92 33.35
N SER A 146 17.95 32.66 33.61
CA SER A 146 17.90 32.12 34.96
C SER A 146 19.30 31.90 35.52
N VAL A 147 19.56 32.45 36.71
CA VAL A 147 20.83 32.27 37.41
C VAL A 147 20.76 31.01 38.26
N SER A 148 21.62 30.04 37.99
CA SER A 148 21.68 28.79 38.75
C SER A 148 22.24 29.02 40.15
N ALA A 149 21.47 28.65 41.19
CA ALA A 149 21.91 28.69 42.58
C ALA A 149 21.18 27.63 43.43
N GLY A 150 21.67 27.40 44.65
CA GLY A 150 20.99 26.53 45.62
C GLY A 150 19.65 27.10 46.10
N ASN A 151 18.77 26.23 46.63
CA ASN A 151 17.37 26.54 46.96
C ASN A 151 17.14 27.54 48.12
N SER A 152 18.18 28.17 48.68
CA SER A 152 18.05 29.11 49.79
C SER A 152 18.11 30.57 49.32
N MET A 153 17.30 31.45 49.92
CA MET A 153 17.25 32.87 49.58
C MET A 153 18.62 33.58 49.77
N GLY A 154 19.41 33.14 50.75
CA GLY A 154 20.77 33.64 50.96
C GLY A 154 21.72 33.28 49.81
N ALA A 155 21.68 32.02 49.35
CA ALA A 155 22.51 31.58 48.23
C ALA A 155 22.11 32.27 46.92
N LEU A 156 20.81 32.47 46.68
CA LEU A 156 20.30 33.20 45.51
C LEU A 156 20.71 34.67 45.50
N LYS A 157 20.71 35.35 46.66
CA LYS A 157 21.19 36.75 46.76
C LYS A 157 22.67 36.90 46.41
N ILE A 158 23.49 35.95 46.87
CA ILE A 158 24.92 35.94 46.55
C ILE A 158 25.11 35.69 45.06
N ALA A 159 24.50 34.64 44.51
CA ALA A 159 24.61 34.30 43.09
C ALA A 159 24.09 35.42 42.16
N ALA A 160 22.98 36.07 42.50
CA ALA A 160 22.44 37.20 41.74
C ALA A 160 23.40 38.40 41.72
N SER A 161 24.02 38.72 42.86
CA SER A 161 24.99 39.81 42.99
C SER A 161 26.29 39.52 42.23
N GLU A 162 26.81 38.31 42.35
CA GLU A 162 28.00 37.86 41.60
C GLU A 162 27.74 37.88 40.10
N GLN A 163 26.56 37.42 39.67
CA GLN A 163 26.16 37.45 38.27
C GLN A 163 26.02 38.90 37.74
N ASP A 164 25.34 39.79 38.46
CA ASP A 164 25.21 41.22 38.09
C ASP A 164 26.58 41.88 37.92
N LYS A 165 27.49 41.64 38.86
CA LYS A 165 28.86 42.14 38.78
C LYS A 165 29.63 41.57 37.59
N LYS A 166 29.48 40.26 37.34
CA LYS A 166 30.12 39.56 36.22
C LYS A 166 29.68 40.16 34.89
N VAL A 167 28.37 40.30 34.68
CA VAL A 167 27.79 40.86 33.44
C VAL A 167 28.18 42.32 33.23
N LYS A 168 28.13 43.16 34.28
CA LYS A 168 28.57 44.57 34.18
C LYS A 168 30.05 44.70 33.83
N THR A 169 30.89 43.80 34.32
CA THR A 169 32.33 43.78 34.02
C THR A 169 32.58 43.42 32.56
N ALA A 170 31.89 42.40 32.05
CA ALA A 170 31.93 42.00 30.65
C ALA A 170 31.54 43.17 29.72
N ILE A 171 30.43 43.86 30.03
CA ILE A 171 29.96 45.02 29.26
C ILE A 171 30.99 46.15 29.26
N LYS A 172 31.56 46.48 30.43
CA LYS A 172 32.56 47.55 30.55
C LYS A 172 33.81 47.27 29.73
N ASN A 173 34.25 46.02 29.71
CA ASN A 173 35.48 45.61 29.03
C ASN A 173 35.24 45.23 27.56
N SER A 174 33.98 45.18 27.11
CA SER A 174 33.59 44.66 25.79
C SER A 174 34.10 43.24 25.52
N ASP A 175 34.17 42.43 26.58
CA ASP A 175 34.58 41.02 26.52
C ASP A 175 33.44 40.13 26.99
N TYR A 176 32.82 39.46 26.04
CA TYR A 176 31.63 38.61 26.25
C TYR A 176 31.93 37.12 26.14
N SER A 177 33.21 36.74 26.11
CA SER A 177 33.67 35.35 25.95
C SER A 177 33.41 34.45 27.17
N ASP A 178 33.08 35.05 28.32
CA ASP A 178 32.79 34.31 29.55
C ASP A 178 31.50 33.48 29.44
N VAL A 179 31.61 32.17 29.70
CA VAL A 179 30.46 31.26 29.77
C VAL A 179 29.51 31.66 30.92
N GLY A 180 28.20 31.62 30.65
CA GLY A 180 27.15 31.83 31.66
C GLY A 180 26.77 33.29 31.90
N LEU A 181 27.16 34.22 31.01
CA LEU A 181 26.63 35.59 31.02
C LEU A 181 25.13 35.64 30.64
N GLY A 182 24.66 34.70 29.81
CA GLY A 182 23.25 34.57 29.43
C GLY A 182 22.83 35.34 28.18
N PHE A 183 23.76 36.03 27.50
CA PHE A 183 23.51 36.69 26.22
C PHE A 183 23.12 35.69 25.13
N ASP A 184 23.82 34.56 25.07
CA ASP A 184 23.53 33.40 24.22
C ASP A 184 22.09 32.89 24.39
N ASN A 185 21.66 32.70 25.64
CA ASN A 185 20.32 32.22 25.96
C ASN A 185 19.22 33.17 25.45
N VAL A 186 19.44 34.48 25.60
CA VAL A 186 18.52 35.52 25.14
C VAL A 186 18.45 35.56 23.61
N VAL A 187 19.59 35.44 22.94
CA VAL A 187 19.66 35.36 21.47
C VAL A 187 18.90 34.14 20.97
N TYR A 188 19.09 32.97 21.58
CA TYR A 188 18.37 31.75 21.20
C TYR A 188 16.86 31.84 21.48
N LYS A 189 16.43 32.42 22.60
CA LYS A 189 15.01 32.66 22.87
C LYS A 189 14.35 33.54 21.80
N ALA A 190 15.03 34.59 21.35
CA ALA A 190 14.55 35.41 20.25
C ALA A 190 14.52 34.62 18.93
N ALA A 191 15.55 33.83 18.64
CA ALA A 191 15.60 32.99 17.45
C ALA A 191 14.47 31.95 17.41
N ILE A 192 14.13 31.31 18.54
CA ILE A 192 12.97 30.40 18.66
C ILE A 192 11.68 31.13 18.30
N ARG A 193 11.41 32.30 18.90
CA ARG A 193 10.18 33.07 18.60
C ARG A 193 10.07 33.44 17.12
N ILE A 194 11.19 33.83 16.51
CA ILE A 194 11.22 34.18 15.09
C ILE A 194 11.01 32.93 14.23
N GLN A 195 11.62 31.81 14.57
CA GLN A 195 11.42 30.52 13.92
C GLN A 195 9.94 30.11 13.95
N ASP A 196 9.29 30.16 15.12
CA ASP A 196 7.87 29.84 15.28
C ASP A 196 6.99 30.77 14.44
N PHE A 197 7.31 32.06 14.42
CA PHE A 197 6.60 33.03 13.60
C PHE A 197 6.79 32.77 12.10
N LEU A 198 8.00 32.44 11.66
CA LEU A 198 8.28 32.09 10.27
C LEU A 198 7.54 30.81 9.86
N ASN A 199 7.52 29.77 10.70
CA ASN A 199 6.75 28.56 10.46
C ASN A 199 5.25 28.85 10.39
N TYR A 200 4.74 29.71 11.27
CA TYR A 200 3.33 30.12 11.25
C TYR A 200 2.95 30.89 9.97
N LYS A 201 3.83 31.77 9.49
CA LYS A 201 3.55 32.65 8.33
C LYS A 201 3.85 32.01 6.98
N PHE A 202 4.91 31.22 6.92
CA PHE A 202 5.50 30.74 5.68
C PHE A 202 5.56 29.22 5.59
N GLY A 203 5.41 28.49 6.69
CA GLY A 203 5.56 27.05 6.71
C GLY A 203 4.38 26.31 6.07
N TYR A 204 4.69 25.13 5.52
CA TYR A 204 3.70 24.12 5.17
C TYR A 204 3.54 23.18 6.35
N THR A 205 2.35 23.14 6.94
CA THR A 205 2.07 22.27 8.09
C THR A 205 0.90 21.34 7.81
N THR A 206 0.86 20.20 8.50
CA THR A 206 -0.28 19.27 8.42
C THR A 206 -1.29 19.59 9.51
N SER A 207 -2.56 19.30 9.23
CA SER A 207 -3.64 19.45 10.20
C SER A 207 -4.73 18.41 9.92
N ILE A 208 -5.70 18.34 10.82
CA ILE A 208 -6.89 17.48 10.66
C ILE A 208 -8.11 18.37 10.76
N VAL A 209 -8.95 18.36 9.74
CA VAL A 209 -10.24 19.07 9.71
C VAL A 209 -11.39 18.08 9.84
N LYS A 210 -12.53 18.59 10.28
CA LYS A 210 -13.76 17.81 10.50
C LYS A 210 -14.84 18.28 9.53
N GLU A 211 -15.14 17.48 8.52
CA GLU A 211 -16.19 17.78 7.55
C GLU A 211 -17.51 17.13 7.95
N LYS A 212 -18.63 17.82 7.74
CA LYS A 212 -19.94 17.42 8.25
C LYS A 212 -20.92 17.14 7.11
N PHE A 213 -21.32 15.88 6.98
CA PHE A 213 -22.30 15.44 6.00
C PHE A 213 -23.62 15.09 6.67
N GLU A 214 -24.71 15.23 5.92
CA GLU A 214 -26.06 14.86 6.35
C GLU A 214 -26.54 13.65 5.55
N PHE A 215 -27.05 12.63 6.21
CA PHE A 215 -27.51 11.41 5.52
C PHE A 215 -28.91 11.02 5.95
N VAL A 216 -29.73 10.61 4.99
CA VAL A 216 -31.13 10.23 5.23
C VAL A 216 -31.21 8.95 6.06
N THR A 217 -32.10 8.92 7.04
CA THR A 217 -32.37 7.75 7.90
C THR A 217 -33.78 7.20 7.72
N SER A 218 -34.69 7.93 7.07
CA SER A 218 -36.06 7.50 6.77
C SER A 218 -36.08 6.44 5.67
N LYS A 219 -36.01 5.15 6.04
CA LYS A 219 -35.97 4.00 5.10
C LYS A 219 -37.16 3.91 4.14
N GLY A 220 -38.32 4.46 4.51
CA GLY A 220 -39.51 4.49 3.66
C GLY A 220 -39.42 5.50 2.52
N HIS A 221 -38.61 6.54 2.67
CA HIS A 221 -38.61 7.67 1.77
C HIS A 221 -38.13 7.25 0.37
N SER A 222 -38.82 7.70 -0.68
CA SER A 222 -38.53 7.30 -2.07
C SER A 222 -37.07 7.52 -2.51
N GLU A 223 -36.37 8.46 -1.88
CA GLU A 223 -34.97 8.81 -2.14
C GLU A 223 -33.93 8.04 -1.31
N TYR A 224 -34.38 7.24 -0.32
CA TYR A 224 -33.49 6.62 0.66
C TYR A 224 -32.39 5.77 0.01
N LYS A 225 -32.74 4.94 -0.99
CA LYS A 225 -31.80 3.99 -1.60
C LYS A 225 -30.65 4.70 -2.33
N GLN A 226 -30.95 5.76 -3.07
CA GLN A 226 -29.97 6.50 -3.85
C GLN A 226 -29.12 7.42 -2.96
N MET A 227 -29.72 8.02 -1.92
CA MET A 227 -28.98 8.80 -0.93
C MET A 227 -28.07 7.92 -0.06
N LEU A 228 -28.48 6.68 0.22
CA LEU A 228 -27.62 5.68 0.86
C LEU A 228 -26.43 5.28 -0.03
N ALA A 229 -26.64 5.15 -1.35
CA ALA A 229 -25.55 4.86 -2.28
C ALA A 229 -24.49 5.98 -2.28
N PHE A 230 -24.91 7.24 -2.21
CA PHE A 230 -23.98 8.36 -2.00
C PHE A 230 -23.28 8.27 -0.64
N GLU A 231 -23.99 7.98 0.46
CA GLU A 231 -23.38 7.80 1.79
C GLU A 231 -22.29 6.73 1.77
N THR A 232 -22.53 5.59 1.13
CA THR A 232 -21.57 4.50 1.00
C THR A 232 -20.34 4.93 0.21
N GLU A 233 -20.52 5.55 -0.96
CA GLU A 233 -19.40 5.97 -1.81
C GLU A 233 -18.55 7.05 -1.13
N ILE A 234 -19.17 8.11 -0.61
CA ILE A 234 -18.42 9.19 0.05
C ILE A 234 -17.71 8.69 1.31
N THR A 235 -18.32 7.75 2.07
CA THR A 235 -17.65 7.13 3.22
C THR A 235 -16.42 6.36 2.79
N ALA A 236 -16.54 5.51 1.77
CA ALA A 236 -15.44 4.69 1.27
C ALA A 236 -14.29 5.52 0.68
N GLN A 237 -14.60 6.67 0.08
CA GLN A 237 -13.58 7.60 -0.39
C GLN A 237 -12.92 8.38 0.76
N MET A 238 -13.70 8.87 1.73
CA MET A 238 -13.18 9.62 2.88
C MET A 238 -12.19 8.80 3.72
N GLU A 239 -12.40 7.49 3.85
CA GLU A 239 -11.47 6.57 4.52
C GLU A 239 -10.13 6.42 3.79
N LYS A 240 -10.08 6.76 2.50
CA LYS A 240 -8.89 6.67 1.64
C LYS A 240 -8.22 8.02 1.40
N VAL A 241 -8.77 9.11 1.95
CA VAL A 241 -8.18 10.45 1.82
C VAL A 241 -6.88 10.52 2.62
N THR A 242 -5.81 10.92 1.94
CA THR A 242 -4.50 11.19 2.54
C THR A 242 -4.03 12.58 2.10
N LEU A 243 -2.87 13.03 2.61
CA LEU A 243 -2.23 14.26 2.12
C LEU A 243 -1.86 14.18 0.63
N GLU A 244 -1.64 12.97 0.10
CA GLU A 244 -1.23 12.72 -1.29
C GLU A 244 -2.43 12.42 -2.22
N LYS A 245 -3.60 12.07 -1.66
CA LYS A 245 -4.76 11.58 -2.42
C LYS A 245 -6.08 12.12 -1.85
N GLY A 246 -6.84 12.85 -2.65
CA GLY A 246 -8.20 13.28 -2.31
C GLY A 246 -9.30 12.36 -2.82
N LEU A 247 -10.48 12.96 -2.97
CA LEU A 247 -11.67 12.30 -3.51
C LEU A 247 -11.52 12.02 -5.02
N ASP A 248 -12.15 10.95 -5.48
CA ASP A 248 -12.23 10.59 -6.90
C ASP A 248 -13.53 11.15 -7.50
N GLU A 249 -13.39 12.25 -8.25
CA GLU A 249 -14.51 12.92 -8.91
C GLU A 249 -15.28 11.99 -9.84
N LYS A 250 -14.61 11.08 -10.56
CA LYS A 250 -15.27 10.22 -11.56
C LYS A 250 -16.24 9.26 -10.89
N LEU A 251 -15.86 8.70 -9.74
CA LEU A 251 -16.71 7.82 -8.96
C LEU A 251 -17.85 8.58 -8.26
N LEU A 252 -17.63 9.83 -7.85
CA LEU A 252 -18.66 10.67 -7.23
C LEU A 252 -19.65 11.27 -8.23
N THR A 253 -19.23 11.49 -9.48
CA THR A 253 -20.02 12.19 -10.52
C THR A 253 -21.46 11.67 -10.66
N PRO A 254 -21.72 10.34 -10.77
CA PRO A 254 -23.09 9.84 -10.90
C PRO A 254 -23.98 10.18 -9.69
N HIS A 255 -23.40 10.16 -8.49
CA HIS A 255 -24.10 10.50 -7.26
C HIS A 255 -24.34 11.99 -7.14
N LEU A 256 -23.37 12.81 -7.54
CA LEU A 256 -23.50 14.27 -7.56
C LEU A 256 -24.59 14.70 -8.54
N GLN A 257 -24.59 14.18 -9.76
CA GLN A 257 -25.64 14.46 -10.75
C GLN A 257 -27.03 14.08 -10.23
N TYR A 258 -27.13 12.95 -9.52
CA TYR A 258 -28.37 12.56 -8.87
C TYR A 258 -28.82 13.58 -7.81
N LEU A 259 -27.94 13.95 -6.89
CA LEU A 259 -28.22 14.95 -5.85
C LEU A 259 -28.61 16.31 -6.48
N GLU A 260 -27.93 16.73 -7.55
CA GLU A 260 -28.27 17.94 -8.30
C GLU A 260 -29.70 17.85 -8.90
N SER A 261 -30.09 16.70 -9.43
CA SER A 261 -31.44 16.48 -9.97
C SER A 261 -32.54 16.58 -8.89
N LEU A 262 -32.22 16.26 -7.63
CA LEU A 262 -33.18 16.38 -6.53
C LEU A 262 -33.55 17.84 -6.26
N LEU A 263 -32.70 18.81 -6.59
CA LEU A 263 -33.04 20.23 -6.43
C LEU A 263 -34.10 20.71 -7.42
N VAL A 264 -34.24 20.03 -8.56
CA VAL A 264 -35.33 20.25 -9.53
C VAL A 264 -36.60 19.53 -9.08
N LYS A 265 -36.48 18.27 -8.61
CA LYS A 265 -37.60 17.48 -8.12
C LYS A 265 -38.24 18.08 -6.85
N TYR A 266 -37.41 18.67 -5.98
CA TYR A 266 -37.82 19.26 -4.71
C TYR A 266 -37.50 20.77 -4.72
N PRO A 267 -38.37 21.61 -5.32
CA PRO A 267 -38.17 23.06 -5.38
C PRO A 267 -38.28 23.72 -4.00
N LEU A 268 -37.81 24.97 -3.88
CA LEU A 268 -37.81 25.72 -2.63
C LEU A 268 -39.23 25.90 -2.09
N SER A 269 -39.53 25.24 -0.99
CA SER A 269 -40.80 25.34 -0.25
C SER A 269 -40.60 24.80 1.17
N PRO A 270 -41.42 25.22 2.15
CA PRO A 270 -41.33 24.72 3.53
C PRO A 270 -41.43 23.19 3.63
N ALA A 271 -42.19 22.57 2.72
CA ALA A 271 -42.38 21.13 2.72
C ALA A 271 -41.10 20.37 2.34
N ASN A 272 -40.24 20.97 1.49
CA ASN A 272 -39.03 20.36 0.95
C ASN A 272 -37.75 20.75 1.72
N GLU A 273 -37.88 21.55 2.77
CA GLU A 273 -36.77 22.16 3.49
C GLU A 273 -35.74 21.12 3.98
N ASP A 274 -36.21 19.99 4.52
CA ASP A 274 -35.36 18.95 5.09
C ASP A 274 -34.52 18.24 4.02
N ILE A 275 -35.14 17.83 2.90
CA ILE A 275 -34.41 17.14 1.83
C ILE A 275 -33.47 18.09 1.10
N ARG A 276 -33.91 19.34 0.85
CA ARG A 276 -33.06 20.37 0.24
C ARG A 276 -31.86 20.70 1.12
N PHE A 277 -32.04 20.77 2.44
CA PHE A 277 -30.93 20.96 3.38
C PHE A 277 -29.88 19.84 3.25
N ILE A 278 -30.30 18.57 3.25
CA ILE A 278 -29.38 17.43 3.13
C ILE A 278 -28.62 17.48 1.81
N VAL A 279 -29.34 17.71 0.70
CA VAL A 279 -28.78 17.75 -0.65
C VAL A 279 -27.81 18.91 -0.81
N THR A 280 -28.21 20.13 -0.46
CA THR A 280 -27.36 21.33 -0.60
C THR A 280 -26.14 21.29 0.33
N ASN A 281 -26.26 20.79 1.57
CA ASN A 281 -25.12 20.57 2.46
C ASN A 281 -24.10 19.60 1.83
N ASN A 282 -24.56 18.44 1.37
CA ASN A 282 -23.67 17.42 0.82
C ASN A 282 -23.03 17.86 -0.50
N LEU A 283 -23.78 18.51 -1.38
CA LEU A 283 -23.23 19.08 -2.62
C LEU A 283 -22.19 20.15 -2.31
N ALA A 284 -22.48 21.08 -1.40
CA ALA A 284 -21.55 22.15 -1.03
C ALA A 284 -20.25 21.59 -0.42
N GLU A 285 -20.35 20.64 0.52
CA GLU A 285 -19.19 20.00 1.13
C GLU A 285 -18.40 19.15 0.12
N THR A 286 -19.05 18.29 -0.68
CA THR A 286 -18.33 17.48 -1.66
C THR A 286 -17.65 18.34 -2.72
N TYR A 287 -18.30 19.37 -3.26
CA TYR A 287 -17.65 20.26 -4.23
C TYR A 287 -16.57 21.13 -3.62
N PHE A 288 -16.70 21.51 -2.34
CA PHE A 288 -15.61 22.15 -1.60
C PHE A 288 -14.37 21.25 -1.54
N LEU A 289 -14.57 19.96 -1.24
CA LEU A 289 -13.50 18.98 -1.13
C LEU A 289 -12.93 18.54 -2.49
N LEU A 290 -13.73 18.56 -3.55
CA LEU A 290 -13.30 18.42 -4.94
C LEU A 290 -12.65 19.69 -5.49
N GLU A 291 -12.57 20.75 -4.68
CA GLU A 291 -11.95 22.03 -5.02
C GLU A 291 -12.65 22.76 -6.19
N ASN A 292 -13.92 22.43 -6.46
CA ASN A 292 -14.78 23.10 -7.44
C ASN A 292 -15.45 24.32 -6.80
N LYS A 293 -14.74 25.46 -6.84
CA LYS A 293 -15.16 26.73 -6.21
C LYS A 293 -16.56 27.18 -6.64
N GLU A 294 -16.82 27.16 -7.94
CA GLU A 294 -18.06 27.68 -8.52
C GLU A 294 -19.26 26.90 -7.98
N LYS A 295 -19.20 25.56 -8.07
CA LYS A 295 -20.28 24.70 -7.56
C LYS A 295 -20.37 24.73 -6.04
N ALA A 296 -19.24 24.74 -5.32
CA ALA A 296 -19.24 24.84 -3.87
C ALA A 296 -19.94 26.12 -3.38
N LEU A 297 -19.63 27.27 -3.99
CA LEU A 297 -20.31 28.54 -3.69
C LEU A 297 -21.78 28.52 -4.10
N GLN A 298 -22.10 28.00 -5.29
CA GLN A 298 -23.48 27.87 -5.75
C GLN A 298 -24.33 27.10 -4.74
N TYR A 299 -23.90 25.91 -4.33
CA TYR A 299 -24.67 25.09 -3.39
C TYR A 299 -24.62 25.61 -1.95
N ALA A 300 -23.54 26.28 -1.54
CA ALA A 300 -23.49 26.95 -0.24
C ALA A 300 -24.48 28.13 -0.16
N ASN A 301 -24.64 28.90 -1.24
CA ASN A 301 -25.66 29.94 -1.32
C ASN A 301 -27.08 29.33 -1.30
N LEU A 302 -27.32 28.26 -2.06
CA LEU A 302 -28.61 27.54 -2.02
C LEU A 302 -28.92 26.95 -0.63
N LEU A 303 -27.89 26.56 0.13
CA LEU A 303 -28.03 26.11 1.51
C LEU A 303 -28.42 27.25 2.46
N ILE A 304 -27.91 28.46 2.24
CA ILE A 304 -28.32 29.67 2.97
C ILE A 304 -29.77 30.04 2.61
N GLU A 305 -30.12 30.01 1.33
CA GLU A 305 -31.48 30.28 0.86
C GLU A 305 -32.52 29.28 1.39
N ASN A 306 -32.09 28.07 1.77
CA ASN A 306 -32.95 27.09 2.42
C ASN A 306 -33.27 27.42 3.89
N ASP A 307 -32.58 28.40 4.49
CA ASP A 307 -32.82 29.03 5.81
C ASP A 307 -32.82 28.10 7.05
N LYS A 308 -32.61 26.80 6.87
CA LYS A 308 -32.59 25.82 7.96
C LYS A 308 -31.33 25.89 8.84
N GLN A 309 -30.17 26.13 8.22
CA GLN A 309 -28.88 26.23 8.90
C GLN A 309 -27.86 27.03 8.06
N ASP A 310 -28.19 28.29 7.81
CA ASP A 310 -27.39 29.28 7.07
C ASP A 310 -25.90 29.34 7.45
N SER A 311 -25.58 29.13 8.73
CA SER A 311 -24.22 29.11 9.26
C SER A 311 -23.31 28.07 8.60
N ARG A 312 -23.86 26.94 8.12
CA ARG A 312 -23.07 25.94 7.37
C ARG A 312 -22.65 26.46 6.01
N GLY A 313 -23.59 27.04 5.25
CA GLY A 313 -23.29 27.66 3.97
C GLY A 313 -22.32 28.83 4.13
N SER A 314 -22.55 29.68 5.14
CA SER A 314 -21.67 30.80 5.47
C SER A 314 -20.24 30.36 5.80
N THR A 315 -20.09 29.26 6.56
CA THR A 315 -18.78 28.69 6.88
C THR A 315 -18.07 28.18 5.63
N ILE A 316 -18.77 27.50 4.71
CA ILE A 316 -18.18 27.04 3.45
C ILE A 316 -17.76 28.24 2.59
N ILE A 317 -18.59 29.27 2.47
CA ILE A 317 -18.26 30.50 1.74
C ILE A 317 -17.03 31.19 2.36
N GLU A 318 -16.99 31.33 3.68
CA GLU A 318 -15.85 31.92 4.39
C GLU A 318 -14.57 31.11 4.14
N ARG A 319 -14.64 29.76 4.19
CA ARG A 319 -13.50 28.89 3.88
C ARG A 319 -13.08 29.01 2.42
N VAL A 320 -14.02 29.15 1.49
CA VAL A 320 -13.75 29.39 0.06
C VAL A 320 -13.17 30.79 -0.18
N ASN A 321 -13.51 31.79 0.63
CA ASN A 321 -13.02 33.16 0.44
C ASN A 321 -11.71 33.43 1.20
N ARG A 322 -11.50 32.78 2.36
CA ARG A 322 -10.27 32.84 3.16
C ARG A 322 -9.19 31.88 2.68
N GLY A 323 -9.55 30.80 1.98
CA GLY A 323 -8.58 30.14 1.14
C GLY A 323 -8.01 31.23 0.24
N TYR A 324 -6.71 31.51 0.31
CA TYR A 324 -6.09 32.32 -0.72
C TYR A 324 -6.06 31.46 -2.00
N PHE A 325 -7.22 31.37 -2.67
CA PHE A 325 -7.32 30.83 -4.02
C PHE A 325 -6.61 31.82 -4.93
N ALA A 326 -5.29 31.74 -5.02
CA ALA A 326 -4.58 32.35 -6.13
C ALA A 326 -4.98 31.61 -7.40
N ASP A 327 -6.12 31.98 -7.98
CA ASP A 327 -6.66 31.60 -9.30
C ASP A 327 -6.54 30.13 -9.78
N LYS A 328 -6.27 29.19 -8.89
CA LYS A 328 -6.38 27.74 -9.08
C LYS A 328 -6.14 27.05 -7.74
N LYS A 329 -7.17 26.33 -7.30
CA LYS A 329 -7.19 25.32 -6.23
C LYS A 329 -7.37 25.85 -4.80
N ASN A 330 -8.52 25.51 -4.23
CA ASN A 330 -8.63 25.15 -2.81
C ASN A 330 -7.62 24.04 -2.57
N ARG A 331 -6.99 23.85 -1.42
CA ARG A 331 -5.76 23.03 -1.38
C ARG A 331 -5.78 21.90 -0.39
N SER A 332 -6.97 21.43 -0.09
CA SER A 332 -7.20 20.51 1.00
C SER A 332 -7.03 19.06 0.53
N HIS A 333 -7.24 18.75 -0.76
CA HIS A 333 -7.40 17.36 -1.24
C HIS A 333 -6.84 17.04 -2.64
N THR A 334 -6.08 17.92 -3.31
CA THR A 334 -5.43 17.58 -4.59
C THR A 334 -4.12 16.79 -4.46
N PRO A 335 -3.62 16.13 -5.53
CA PRO A 335 -2.28 15.50 -5.58
C PRO A 335 -1.12 16.50 -5.47
N ARG A 336 -1.40 17.75 -5.08
CA ARG A 336 -0.44 18.85 -4.99
C ARG A 336 0.71 18.52 -4.03
N PHE A 337 0.45 17.78 -2.95
CA PHE A 337 1.54 17.32 -2.08
C PHE A 337 2.46 16.33 -2.80
N ALA A 338 1.91 15.39 -3.59
CA ALA A 338 2.72 14.52 -4.43
C ALA A 338 3.51 15.31 -5.49
N GLU A 339 2.95 16.39 -6.04
CA GLU A 339 3.67 17.32 -6.93
C GLU A 339 4.80 18.05 -6.19
N LEU A 340 4.54 18.58 -4.99
CA LEU A 340 5.54 19.30 -4.20
C LEU A 340 6.64 18.37 -3.70
N LYS A 341 6.31 17.14 -3.31
CA LYS A 341 7.26 16.09 -2.93
C LYS A 341 8.17 15.69 -4.09
N LYS A 342 7.63 15.59 -5.32
CA LYS A 342 8.45 15.41 -6.54
C LYS A 342 9.45 16.55 -6.74
N LEU A 343 9.12 17.74 -6.27
CA LEU A 343 9.98 18.91 -6.35
C LEU A 343 10.92 19.07 -5.12
N GLY A 344 10.86 18.15 -4.15
CA GLY A 344 11.77 18.09 -3.00
C GLY A 344 11.21 18.60 -1.67
N LEU A 345 9.91 18.94 -1.60
CA LEU A 345 9.25 19.34 -0.35
C LEU A 345 9.21 18.15 0.64
N LYS A 346 9.80 18.33 1.83
CA LYS A 346 9.65 17.42 2.97
C LYS A 346 8.93 18.18 4.09
N ILE A 347 7.70 17.79 4.39
CA ILE A 347 7.09 18.14 5.67
C ILE A 347 7.58 17.07 6.65
N ALA A 348 8.13 17.47 7.80
CA ALA A 348 8.43 16.54 8.87
C ALA A 348 7.11 15.88 9.31
N GLU A 349 6.86 14.67 8.84
CA GLU A 349 5.66 13.90 9.21
C GLU A 349 5.89 13.27 10.59
N GLU A 350 4.96 13.52 11.51
CA GLU A 350 4.93 12.87 12.81
C GLU A 350 4.87 11.34 12.64
N LYS A 351 5.93 10.68 13.14
CA LYS A 351 6.20 9.23 13.26
C LYS A 351 6.58 8.50 11.97
N GLU A 352 7.79 8.82 11.52
CA GLU A 352 8.60 8.17 10.48
C GLU A 352 8.91 6.67 10.74
N GLU A 353 8.77 6.16 11.96
CA GLU A 353 9.04 4.75 12.31
C GLU A 353 8.06 3.75 11.69
N LEU A 354 6.77 4.09 11.56
CA LEU A 354 5.77 3.19 10.94
C LEU A 354 5.87 3.19 9.41
N ARG A 355 6.39 4.28 8.82
CA ARG A 355 6.61 4.44 7.38
C ARG A 355 7.91 3.78 6.93
N LEU A 356 9.00 3.93 7.69
CA LEU A 356 10.26 3.24 7.44
C LEU A 356 10.10 1.72 7.57
N ALA A 357 9.37 1.21 8.58
CA ALA A 357 9.08 -0.22 8.67
C ALA A 357 8.28 -0.76 7.47
N PHE A 358 7.45 0.08 6.84
CA PHE A 358 6.67 -0.30 5.66
C PHE A 358 7.49 -0.24 4.36
N PHE A 359 8.28 0.81 4.14
CA PHE A 359 9.15 0.91 2.96
C PHE A 359 10.38 0.02 3.05
N GLU A 360 10.97 -0.18 4.22
CA GLU A 360 12.02 -1.18 4.41
C GLU A 360 11.46 -2.60 4.20
N LYS A 361 10.19 -2.84 4.57
CA LYS A 361 9.50 -4.09 4.22
C LYS A 361 9.25 -4.21 2.72
N ILE A 362 8.87 -3.14 2.02
CA ILE A 362 8.70 -3.15 0.56
C ILE A 362 10.04 -3.32 -0.15
N ASP A 363 11.06 -2.55 0.20
CA ASP A 363 12.40 -2.62 -0.38
C ASP A 363 13.05 -3.98 -0.11
N ARG A 364 12.89 -4.55 1.09
CA ARG A 364 13.28 -5.95 1.36
C ARG A 364 12.45 -6.93 0.53
N GLN A 365 11.13 -6.76 0.43
CA GLN A 365 10.29 -7.63 -0.39
C GLN A 365 10.62 -7.56 -1.88
N GLU A 366 10.99 -6.39 -2.42
CA GLU A 366 11.41 -6.20 -3.80
C GLU A 366 12.83 -6.75 -4.04
N ALA A 367 13.75 -6.56 -3.10
CA ALA A 367 15.10 -7.14 -3.16
C ALA A 367 15.07 -8.67 -3.03
N ASP A 368 14.34 -9.20 -2.05
CA ASP A 368 14.13 -10.63 -1.84
C ASP A 368 13.47 -11.24 -3.09
N TRP A 369 12.46 -10.57 -3.66
CA TRP A 369 11.82 -11.03 -4.89
C TRP A 369 12.78 -11.01 -6.09
N SER A 370 13.65 -10.02 -6.21
CA SER A 370 14.62 -9.96 -7.32
C SER A 370 15.60 -11.13 -7.26
N ILE A 371 16.13 -11.42 -6.07
CA ILE A 371 17.01 -12.58 -5.81
C ILE A 371 16.25 -13.89 -6.06
N GLU A 372 15.01 -14.00 -5.58
CA GLU A 372 14.16 -15.16 -5.79
C GLU A 372 13.86 -15.39 -7.27
N LYS A 373 13.59 -14.33 -8.03
CA LYS A 373 13.34 -14.38 -9.48
C LYS A 373 14.57 -14.88 -10.23
N GLU A 374 15.76 -14.41 -9.88
CA GLU A 374 17.03 -14.89 -10.43
C GLU A 374 17.25 -16.37 -10.11
N ASN A 375 17.04 -16.78 -8.84
CA ASN A 375 17.17 -18.18 -8.43
C ASN A 375 16.21 -19.10 -9.19
N ARG A 376 14.95 -18.68 -9.37
CA ARG A 376 13.96 -19.43 -10.14
C ARG A 376 14.35 -19.52 -11.62
N ALA A 377 14.81 -18.43 -12.23
CA ALA A 377 15.28 -18.44 -13.61
C ALA A 377 16.49 -19.37 -13.81
N ALA A 378 17.46 -19.33 -12.88
CA ALA A 378 18.62 -20.23 -12.90
C ALA A 378 18.22 -21.70 -12.71
N ALA A 379 17.25 -21.99 -11.84
CA ALA A 379 16.73 -23.35 -11.64
C ALA A 379 16.04 -23.91 -12.89
N LEU A 380 15.29 -23.07 -13.63
CA LEU A 380 14.67 -23.45 -14.89
C LEU A 380 15.71 -23.79 -15.96
N GLU A 381 16.71 -22.93 -16.12
CA GLU A 381 17.79 -23.17 -17.10
C GLU A 381 18.58 -24.43 -16.74
N LYS A 382 18.89 -24.62 -15.45
CA LYS A 382 19.53 -25.84 -14.96
C LYS A 382 18.69 -27.08 -15.25
N SER A 383 17.38 -27.04 -15.04
CA SER A 383 16.49 -28.17 -15.32
C SER A 383 16.48 -28.53 -16.80
N LYS A 384 16.41 -27.53 -17.69
CA LYS A 384 16.48 -27.73 -19.14
C LYS A 384 17.78 -28.41 -19.57
N ILE A 385 18.92 -27.87 -19.12
CA ILE A 385 20.25 -28.40 -19.41
C ILE A 385 20.41 -29.81 -18.82
N GLN A 386 19.93 -30.03 -17.60
CA GLN A 386 19.99 -31.34 -16.95
C GLN A 386 19.25 -32.40 -17.76
N ARG A 387 18.04 -32.10 -18.25
CA ARG A 387 17.26 -33.00 -19.11
C ARG A 387 18.04 -33.40 -20.36
N GLU A 388 18.58 -32.42 -21.10
CA GLU A 388 19.36 -32.66 -22.32
C GLU A 388 20.59 -33.52 -22.02
N ASN A 389 21.36 -33.16 -21.00
CA ASN A 389 22.52 -33.91 -20.56
C ASN A 389 22.16 -35.36 -20.18
N MET A 390 21.07 -35.58 -19.44
CA MET A 390 20.66 -36.93 -19.04
C MET A 390 20.25 -37.80 -20.24
N LEU A 391 19.58 -37.21 -21.23
CA LEU A 391 19.18 -37.91 -22.45
C LEU A 391 20.38 -38.20 -23.38
N ASP A 392 21.40 -37.33 -23.39
CA ASP A 392 22.64 -37.52 -24.15
C ASP A 392 23.61 -38.50 -23.50
N SER A 393 23.58 -38.61 -22.17
CA SER A 393 24.55 -39.38 -21.39
C SER A 393 23.93 -40.55 -20.63
N ILE A 394 22.90 -41.21 -21.19
CA ILE A 394 22.19 -42.34 -20.57
C ILE A 394 23.16 -43.43 -20.05
N ALA A 395 24.21 -43.74 -20.82
CA ALA A 395 25.21 -44.76 -20.46
C ALA A 395 25.98 -44.46 -19.16
N TYR A 396 25.97 -43.21 -18.70
CA TYR A 396 26.65 -42.74 -17.50
C TYR A 396 25.71 -42.46 -16.31
N GLN A 397 24.41 -42.75 -16.46
CA GLN A 397 23.42 -42.58 -15.40
C GLN A 397 23.31 -43.83 -14.52
N SER A 398 22.67 -43.72 -13.36
CA SER A 398 22.32 -44.87 -12.52
C SER A 398 21.43 -45.85 -13.30
N ASN A 399 21.59 -47.17 -13.14
CA ASN A 399 20.77 -48.18 -13.83
C ASN A 399 20.60 -47.93 -15.36
N PRO A 400 21.70 -47.77 -16.13
CA PRO A 400 21.66 -47.21 -17.49
C PRO A 400 20.84 -48.05 -18.47
N ASP A 401 20.88 -49.38 -18.36
CA ASP A 401 20.10 -50.28 -19.22
C ASP A 401 18.60 -50.14 -19.00
N LEU A 402 18.17 -49.95 -17.75
CA LEU A 402 16.76 -49.74 -17.41
C LEU A 402 16.30 -48.38 -17.91
N LEU A 403 17.09 -47.32 -17.68
CA LEU A 403 16.79 -45.98 -18.21
C LEU A 403 16.66 -46.01 -19.73
N ALA A 404 17.61 -46.64 -20.43
CA ALA A 404 17.60 -46.74 -21.88
C ALA A 404 16.32 -47.40 -22.41
N LYS A 405 15.84 -48.46 -21.76
CA LYS A 405 14.60 -49.16 -22.14
C LYS A 405 13.36 -48.32 -21.88
N ILE A 406 13.29 -47.61 -20.76
CA ILE A 406 12.20 -46.68 -20.45
C ILE A 406 12.16 -45.54 -21.49
N ILE A 407 13.32 -44.92 -21.76
CA ILE A 407 13.44 -43.83 -22.74
C ILE A 407 13.10 -44.31 -24.16
N ALA A 408 13.53 -45.51 -24.55
CA ALA A 408 13.16 -46.12 -25.83
C ALA A 408 11.64 -46.34 -25.94
N ASN A 409 10.99 -46.79 -24.86
CA ASN A 409 9.53 -46.96 -24.82
C ASN A 409 8.78 -45.63 -25.02
N PHE A 410 9.38 -44.50 -24.61
CA PHE A 410 8.84 -43.15 -24.86
C PHE A 410 9.21 -42.55 -26.22
N GLY A 411 9.97 -43.26 -27.07
CA GLY A 411 10.32 -42.81 -28.43
C GLY A 411 11.80 -42.54 -28.67
N GLY A 412 12.64 -42.62 -27.62
CA GLY A 412 14.09 -42.45 -27.67
C GLY A 412 14.57 -41.01 -27.42
N SER A 413 15.83 -40.88 -27.00
CA SER A 413 16.45 -39.61 -26.56
C SER A 413 16.34 -38.49 -27.59
N ASP A 414 16.64 -38.78 -28.86
CA ASP A 414 16.69 -37.75 -29.91
C ASP A 414 15.34 -37.11 -30.20
N VAL A 415 14.26 -37.87 -30.01
CA VAL A 415 12.90 -37.38 -30.21
C VAL A 415 12.46 -36.58 -29.00
N LEU A 416 12.71 -37.08 -27.78
CA LEU A 416 12.35 -36.40 -26.54
C LEU A 416 13.06 -35.05 -26.37
N LYS A 417 14.34 -34.94 -26.77
CA LYS A 417 15.08 -33.66 -26.73
C LYS A 417 14.39 -32.57 -27.56
N LYS A 418 13.79 -32.92 -28.70
CA LYS A 418 13.12 -32.02 -29.65
C LYS A 418 11.69 -31.65 -29.25
N VAL A 419 11.19 -32.14 -28.13
CA VAL A 419 9.88 -31.73 -27.61
C VAL A 419 10.02 -30.39 -26.91
N GLU A 420 9.40 -29.36 -27.47
CA GLU A 420 9.44 -27.98 -26.96
C GLU A 420 8.08 -27.48 -26.48
N LYS A 421 6.99 -27.96 -27.09
CA LYS A 421 5.62 -27.53 -26.80
C LYS A 421 4.70 -28.73 -26.66
N THR A 422 3.88 -28.74 -25.63
CA THR A 422 2.94 -29.83 -25.36
C THR A 422 1.58 -29.29 -25.01
N HIS A 423 0.53 -30.01 -25.43
CA HIS A 423 -0.85 -29.68 -25.09
C HIS A 423 -1.62 -30.97 -24.79
N LEU A 424 -2.32 -30.97 -23.66
CA LEU A 424 -3.17 -32.07 -23.19
C LEU A 424 -4.57 -31.54 -22.91
N LEU A 425 -5.58 -32.20 -23.49
CA LEU A 425 -6.97 -32.06 -23.06
C LEU A 425 -7.39 -33.35 -22.36
N SER A 426 -7.81 -33.23 -21.11
CA SER A 426 -8.19 -34.34 -20.25
C SER A 426 -9.60 -34.16 -19.71
N LYS A 427 -10.33 -35.27 -19.61
CA LYS A 427 -11.61 -35.38 -18.92
C LYS A 427 -11.40 -36.11 -17.60
N LEU A 428 -11.86 -35.50 -16.50
CA LEU A 428 -11.80 -36.11 -15.18
C LEU A 428 -13.14 -36.75 -14.83
N THR A 429 -13.07 -37.92 -14.19
CA THR A 429 -14.22 -38.64 -13.67
C THR A 429 -13.96 -38.88 -12.18
N LEU A 430 -14.74 -38.21 -11.33
CA LEU A 430 -14.66 -38.41 -9.87
C LEU A 430 -15.68 -39.45 -9.47
N GLU A 431 -15.34 -40.27 -8.47
CA GLU A 431 -16.22 -41.33 -7.98
C GLU A 431 -17.53 -40.75 -7.40
N GLU A 432 -17.46 -39.58 -6.77
CA GLU A 432 -18.58 -38.97 -6.03
C GLU A 432 -19.44 -37.99 -6.85
N SER A 433 -19.00 -37.59 -8.06
CA SER A 433 -19.63 -36.50 -8.80
C SER A 433 -19.89 -36.80 -10.26
N LYS A 434 -21.12 -36.51 -10.72
CA LYS A 434 -21.51 -36.54 -12.14
C LYS A 434 -21.23 -35.23 -12.89
N ILE A 435 -20.59 -34.25 -12.24
CA ILE A 435 -20.31 -32.96 -12.87
C ILE A 435 -19.19 -33.16 -13.91
N PRO A 436 -19.38 -32.75 -15.17
CA PRO A 436 -18.36 -32.88 -16.19
C PRO A 436 -17.17 -31.98 -15.83
N GLN A 437 -16.01 -32.61 -15.71
CA GLN A 437 -14.77 -32.00 -15.28
C GLN A 437 -13.75 -32.08 -16.42
N THR A 438 -13.28 -30.95 -16.93
CA THR A 438 -12.24 -30.93 -17.99
C THR A 438 -11.05 -30.10 -17.57
N GLU A 439 -9.86 -30.63 -17.86
CA GLU A 439 -8.59 -29.93 -17.71
C GLU A 439 -7.92 -29.79 -19.08
N GLU A 440 -7.54 -28.57 -19.42
CA GLU A 440 -6.75 -28.26 -20.60
C GLU A 440 -5.40 -27.73 -20.13
N ARG A 441 -4.31 -28.36 -20.54
CA ARG A 441 -2.95 -28.06 -20.07
C ARG A 441 -2.01 -27.82 -21.24
N TRP A 442 -1.24 -26.74 -21.17
CA TRP A 442 -0.19 -26.42 -22.13
C TRP A 442 1.13 -26.28 -21.40
N ALA A 443 2.20 -26.78 -22.00
CA ALA A 443 3.54 -26.64 -21.45
C ALA A 443 4.54 -26.32 -22.55
N THR A 444 5.57 -25.59 -22.14
CA THR A 444 6.83 -25.40 -22.84
C THR A 444 7.94 -25.54 -21.80
N THR A 445 9.20 -25.57 -22.24
CA THR A 445 10.35 -25.65 -21.31
C THR A 445 10.47 -24.46 -20.35
N THR A 446 9.66 -23.41 -20.51
CA THR A 446 9.68 -22.19 -19.70
C THR A 446 8.31 -21.71 -19.23
N ASN A 447 7.22 -22.28 -19.74
CA ASN A 447 5.86 -21.84 -19.42
C ASN A 447 4.90 -23.01 -19.27
N TYR A 448 3.93 -22.88 -18.38
CA TYR A 448 2.86 -23.84 -18.15
C TYR A 448 1.54 -23.09 -18.00
N LEU A 449 0.46 -23.67 -18.52
CA LEU A 449 -0.90 -23.19 -18.33
C LEU A 449 -1.78 -24.39 -18.04
N LEU A 450 -2.56 -24.31 -16.98
CA LEU A 450 -3.66 -25.20 -16.67
C LEU A 450 -4.94 -24.39 -16.69
N LYS A 451 -5.95 -24.92 -17.35
CA LYS A 451 -7.32 -24.42 -17.36
C LYS A 451 -8.25 -25.56 -16.94
N LYS A 452 -8.83 -25.45 -15.76
CA LYS A 452 -9.86 -26.36 -15.26
C LYS A 452 -11.24 -25.72 -15.42
N LYS A 453 -12.25 -26.51 -15.77
CA LYS A 453 -13.64 -26.04 -15.89
C LYS A 453 -14.56 -26.85 -14.97
N MET A 454 -14.95 -26.27 -13.82
CA MET A 454 -15.76 -26.93 -12.76
C MET A 454 -16.78 -25.98 -12.10
N PRO A 455 -18.09 -26.14 -12.31
CA PRO A 455 -18.94 -25.21 -13.11
C PRO A 455 -18.33 -23.90 -13.64
N GLU A 456 -17.34 -23.35 -12.95
CA GLU A 456 -16.64 -22.10 -13.17
C GLU A 456 -15.17 -22.37 -13.56
N THR A 457 -14.48 -21.37 -14.13
CA THR A 457 -13.13 -21.57 -14.66
C THR A 457 -12.07 -21.32 -13.61
N TYR A 458 -11.07 -22.19 -13.58
CA TYR A 458 -9.87 -22.04 -12.77
C TYR A 458 -8.63 -22.10 -13.67
N TYR A 459 -7.68 -21.22 -13.42
CA TYR A 459 -6.43 -21.16 -14.17
C TYR A 459 -5.23 -21.24 -13.22
N GLU A 460 -4.18 -21.92 -13.67
CA GLU A 460 -2.82 -21.77 -13.14
C GLU A 460 -1.88 -21.48 -14.30
N ILE A 461 -1.02 -20.49 -14.14
CA ILE A 461 -0.03 -20.09 -15.13
C ILE A 461 1.32 -20.10 -14.48
N VAL A 462 2.30 -20.68 -15.15
CA VAL A 462 3.73 -20.46 -14.91
C VAL A 462 4.28 -19.77 -16.15
N ASN A 463 4.93 -18.62 -15.96
CA ASN A 463 5.61 -17.87 -17.02
C ASN A 463 7.03 -17.54 -16.55
N GLY A 464 7.97 -18.39 -16.97
CA GLY A 464 9.34 -18.38 -16.45
C GLY A 464 9.34 -18.43 -14.92
N PRO A 465 9.97 -17.47 -14.22
CA PRO A 465 10.09 -17.48 -12.77
C PRO A 465 8.79 -17.14 -12.01
N GLU A 466 7.72 -16.78 -12.71
CA GLU A 466 6.48 -16.33 -12.11
C GLU A 466 5.39 -17.39 -12.22
N ALA A 467 4.56 -17.52 -11.19
CA ALA A 467 3.37 -18.35 -11.26
C ALA A 467 2.17 -17.65 -10.63
N TRP A 468 1.00 -17.91 -11.19
CA TRP A 468 -0.24 -17.23 -10.87
C TRP A 468 -1.41 -18.20 -10.94
N SER A 469 -2.46 -17.95 -10.16
CA SER A 469 -3.74 -18.65 -10.27
C SER A 469 -4.91 -17.68 -10.36
N HIS A 470 -6.02 -18.14 -10.92
CA HIS A 470 -7.28 -17.39 -10.98
C HIS A 470 -8.46 -18.36 -10.81
N SER A 471 -9.48 -17.95 -10.06
CA SER A 471 -10.69 -18.73 -9.84
C SER A 471 -11.92 -17.85 -10.02
N ASP A 472 -12.83 -18.24 -10.90
CA ASP A 472 -14.10 -17.55 -11.12
C ASP A 472 -15.06 -17.65 -9.89
N ARG A 473 -14.78 -18.54 -8.93
CA ARG A 473 -15.55 -18.73 -7.68
C ARG A 473 -15.46 -17.59 -6.69
N GLU A 474 -14.40 -16.79 -6.79
CA GLU A 474 -14.20 -15.64 -5.93
C GLU A 474 -15.08 -14.48 -6.42
N SER A 475 -16.38 -14.56 -6.17
CA SER A 475 -17.34 -13.52 -6.60
C SER A 475 -17.12 -12.20 -5.84
N GLY A 476 -16.57 -11.19 -6.53
CA GLY A 476 -16.39 -9.83 -6.01
C GLY A 476 -15.39 -9.00 -6.83
N VAL A 477 -15.14 -7.76 -6.39
CA VAL A 477 -14.09 -6.84 -6.91
C VAL A 477 -12.66 -7.41 -6.69
N GLU A 478 -12.57 -8.61 -6.12
CA GLU A 478 -11.36 -9.34 -5.74
C GLU A 478 -11.12 -10.62 -6.55
N ALA A 479 -11.88 -10.92 -7.62
CA ALA A 479 -11.51 -11.93 -8.62
C ALA A 479 -10.22 -11.51 -9.36
N LYS A 480 -9.10 -11.59 -8.68
CA LYS A 480 -7.79 -11.12 -9.11
C LYS A 480 -6.86 -12.31 -9.18
N TRP A 481 -6.14 -12.40 -10.30
CA TRP A 481 -4.98 -13.26 -10.43
C TRP A 481 -4.08 -13.17 -9.19
N ALA A 482 -3.97 -14.27 -8.45
CA ALA A 482 -3.15 -14.38 -7.25
C ALA A 482 -1.77 -14.93 -7.63
N LYS A 483 -0.69 -14.34 -7.10
CA LYS A 483 0.67 -14.85 -7.31
C LYS A 483 0.90 -16.06 -6.42
N LEU A 484 1.42 -17.14 -6.98
CA LEU A 484 1.65 -18.39 -6.26
C LEU A 484 2.97 -18.37 -5.46
N PRO A 485 2.99 -18.91 -4.22
CA PRO A 485 4.17 -18.94 -3.37
C PRO A 485 5.23 -19.92 -3.93
N VAL A 486 6.46 -19.83 -3.40
CA VAL A 486 7.62 -20.65 -3.83
C VAL A 486 7.31 -22.14 -3.84
N TYR A 487 6.68 -22.64 -2.78
CA TYR A 487 6.38 -24.06 -2.66
C TYR A 487 5.45 -24.53 -3.79
N THR A 488 4.36 -23.79 -4.05
CA THR A 488 3.44 -24.11 -5.15
C THR A 488 4.10 -23.95 -6.51
N TYR A 489 4.92 -22.90 -6.69
CA TYR A 489 5.74 -22.73 -7.90
C TYR A 489 6.65 -23.93 -8.14
N GLY A 490 7.35 -24.41 -7.10
CA GLY A 490 8.23 -25.58 -7.18
C GLY A 490 7.50 -26.80 -7.71
N ASN A 491 6.31 -27.09 -7.18
CA ASN A 491 5.48 -28.21 -7.64
C ASN A 491 5.05 -28.04 -9.11
N LEU A 492 4.55 -26.87 -9.49
CA LEU A 492 4.10 -26.59 -10.85
C LEU A 492 5.25 -26.55 -11.87
N SER A 493 6.43 -26.08 -11.46
CA SER A 493 7.60 -25.96 -12.34
C SER A 493 8.09 -27.31 -12.86
N THR A 494 7.76 -28.42 -12.18
CA THR A 494 8.05 -29.76 -12.68
C THR A 494 7.30 -30.08 -13.98
N ASN A 495 6.15 -29.45 -14.22
CA ASN A 495 5.37 -29.60 -15.46
C ASN A 495 5.99 -28.85 -16.65
N LEU A 496 7.05 -28.07 -16.42
CA LEU A 496 7.78 -27.39 -17.49
C LEU A 496 8.71 -28.36 -18.23
N ASP A 497 9.09 -29.48 -17.62
CA ASP A 497 9.74 -30.56 -18.35
C ASP A 497 8.69 -31.29 -19.20
N PRO A 498 8.75 -31.21 -20.55
CA PRO A 498 7.76 -31.82 -21.41
C PRO A 498 7.72 -33.35 -21.28
N VAL A 499 8.82 -33.99 -20.87
CA VAL A 499 8.86 -35.45 -20.64
C VAL A 499 8.00 -35.76 -19.42
N ASN A 500 8.28 -35.14 -18.28
CA ASN A 500 7.46 -35.28 -17.07
C ASN A 500 6.00 -34.90 -17.34
N PHE A 501 5.74 -33.83 -18.07
CA PHE A 501 4.38 -33.40 -18.40
C PHE A 501 3.58 -34.46 -19.18
N LEU A 502 4.21 -35.12 -20.15
CA LEU A 502 3.55 -36.14 -20.98
C LEU A 502 3.45 -37.50 -20.28
N THR A 503 4.43 -37.88 -19.46
CA THR A 503 4.56 -39.27 -18.97
C THR A 503 4.52 -39.41 -17.44
N ALA A 504 4.55 -38.29 -16.71
CA ALA A 504 4.82 -38.22 -15.28
C ALA A 504 6.18 -38.79 -14.86
N PHE A 505 7.10 -38.99 -15.82
CA PHE A 505 8.44 -39.49 -15.53
C PHE A 505 9.36 -38.36 -15.07
N ARG A 506 9.74 -38.37 -13.79
CA ARG A 506 10.68 -37.44 -13.17
C ARG A 506 12.12 -37.82 -13.48
N LEU A 507 12.57 -37.51 -14.70
CA LEU A 507 13.94 -37.77 -15.14
C LEU A 507 14.97 -37.06 -14.24
N ASP A 508 14.64 -35.87 -13.72
CA ASP A 508 15.46 -35.08 -12.80
C ASP A 508 15.81 -35.80 -11.48
N LEU A 509 14.99 -36.77 -11.07
CA LEU A 509 15.20 -37.57 -9.86
C LEU A 509 15.97 -38.86 -10.12
N TRP A 510 16.18 -39.25 -11.38
CA TRP A 510 16.62 -40.61 -11.73
C TRP A 510 17.91 -41.06 -11.03
N ASN A 511 18.94 -40.21 -10.99
CA ASN A 511 20.20 -40.56 -10.33
C ASN A 511 20.13 -40.59 -8.81
N LYS A 512 19.03 -40.11 -8.23
CA LYS A 512 18.75 -40.16 -6.79
C LYS A 512 17.89 -41.37 -6.41
N LEU A 513 17.40 -42.12 -7.41
CA LEU A 513 16.58 -43.29 -7.18
C LEU A 513 17.45 -44.51 -6.85
N GLU A 514 17.14 -45.13 -5.73
CA GLU A 514 17.69 -46.42 -5.33
C GLU A 514 16.78 -47.54 -5.86
N LEU A 515 17.38 -48.55 -6.49
CA LEU A 515 16.65 -49.72 -6.96
C LEU A 515 16.43 -50.69 -5.78
N LEU A 516 15.18 -50.93 -5.45
CA LEU A 516 14.75 -51.83 -4.38
C LEU A 516 14.38 -53.21 -4.94
N GLN A 517 13.88 -54.09 -4.06
CA GLN A 517 13.37 -55.40 -4.47
C GLN A 517 12.14 -55.23 -5.37
N ASP A 518 12.01 -56.10 -6.36
CA ASP A 518 10.85 -56.11 -7.25
C ASP A 518 9.53 -56.21 -6.48
N GLU A 519 8.52 -55.49 -6.96
CA GLU A 519 7.21 -55.43 -6.32
C GLU A 519 6.09 -55.70 -7.32
N MET A 520 5.03 -56.37 -6.86
CA MET A 520 3.82 -56.59 -7.64
C MET A 520 2.86 -55.42 -7.46
N VAL A 521 2.63 -54.65 -8.53
CA VAL A 521 1.73 -53.48 -8.53
C VAL A 521 0.71 -53.63 -9.65
N ASP A 522 -0.59 -53.51 -9.32
CA ASP A 522 -1.71 -53.69 -10.26
C ASP A 522 -1.61 -54.98 -11.11
N GLY A 523 -1.14 -56.07 -10.48
CA GLY A 523 -0.97 -57.38 -11.13
C GLY A 523 0.27 -57.52 -12.02
N LYS A 524 1.18 -56.53 -12.03
CA LYS A 524 2.41 -56.56 -12.82
C LYS A 524 3.65 -56.62 -11.93
N LEU A 525 4.63 -57.44 -12.32
CA LEU A 525 5.94 -57.44 -11.69
C LEU A 525 6.73 -56.21 -12.14
N CYS A 526 7.11 -55.37 -11.18
CA CYS A 526 7.72 -54.08 -11.45
C CYS A 526 9.13 -53.99 -10.87
N TYR A 527 10.03 -53.28 -11.56
CA TYR A 527 11.16 -52.64 -10.91
C TYR A 527 10.63 -51.57 -9.96
N HIS A 528 11.08 -51.61 -8.71
CA HIS A 528 10.73 -50.63 -7.69
C HIS A 528 11.91 -49.72 -7.42
N LEU A 529 11.73 -48.43 -7.66
CA LEU A 529 12.73 -47.40 -7.39
C LEU A 529 12.22 -46.44 -6.31
N ASN A 530 13.08 -46.05 -5.37
CA ASN A 530 12.75 -45.14 -4.28
C ASN A 530 13.72 -43.95 -4.19
N TYR A 531 13.19 -42.77 -3.86
CA TYR A 531 13.96 -41.61 -3.44
C TYR A 531 13.39 -41.08 -2.13
N PHE A 532 14.22 -41.06 -1.08
CA PHE A 532 13.87 -40.53 0.23
C PHE A 532 14.69 -39.30 0.59
N GLU A 533 14.02 -38.15 0.71
CA GLU A 533 14.62 -36.87 1.11
C GLU A 533 14.39 -36.59 2.59
N LYS A 534 15.46 -36.17 3.27
CA LYS A 534 15.44 -35.69 4.66
C LYS A 534 15.77 -34.20 4.72
N THR A 535 15.20 -33.50 5.70
CA THR A 535 15.50 -32.09 5.99
C THR A 535 15.77 -31.89 7.48
N LEU A 536 16.27 -30.71 7.86
CA LEU A 536 16.37 -30.31 9.26
C LEU A 536 15.12 -29.53 9.66
N ASN A 537 14.58 -29.82 10.85
CA ASN A 537 13.51 -29.02 11.43
C ASN A 537 14.07 -27.82 12.23
N THR A 538 13.17 -27.01 12.81
CA THR A 538 13.53 -25.83 13.62
C THR A 538 14.39 -26.15 14.84
N SER A 539 14.40 -27.40 15.30
CA SER A 539 15.24 -27.90 16.40
C SER A 539 16.54 -28.57 15.90
N ASN A 540 16.93 -28.36 14.63
CA ASN A 540 18.07 -29.00 13.97
C ASN A 540 18.04 -30.54 14.00
N ARG A 541 16.84 -31.13 14.03
CA ARG A 541 16.69 -32.59 13.94
C ARG A 541 16.43 -32.99 12.50
N THR A 542 17.08 -34.06 12.06
CA THR A 542 16.82 -34.67 10.75
C THR A 542 15.45 -35.33 10.76
N ILE A 543 14.56 -34.84 9.90
CA ILE A 543 13.19 -35.32 9.72
C ILE A 543 12.96 -35.75 8.26
N PRO A 544 12.01 -36.65 7.99
CA PRO A 544 11.51 -36.92 6.64
C PRO A 544 10.99 -35.64 5.97
N LYS A 545 11.20 -35.50 4.66
CA LYS A 545 10.64 -34.41 3.84
C LYS A 545 9.80 -34.94 2.69
N THR A 546 10.34 -35.88 1.93
CA THR A 546 9.64 -36.45 0.77
C THR A 546 10.06 -37.90 0.59
N ASP A 547 9.09 -38.76 0.30
CA ASP A 547 9.31 -40.15 -0.08
C ASP A 547 8.65 -40.40 -1.43
N TYR A 548 9.43 -40.80 -2.43
CA TYR A 548 8.96 -40.95 -3.80
C TYR A 548 9.28 -42.34 -4.32
N HIS A 549 8.26 -43.04 -4.81
CA HIS A 549 8.36 -44.38 -5.37
C HIS A 549 7.98 -44.35 -6.85
N LEU A 550 8.75 -45.07 -7.66
CA LEU A 550 8.52 -45.28 -9.08
C LEU A 550 8.48 -46.78 -9.37
N PHE A 551 7.41 -47.23 -10.02
CA PHE A 551 7.19 -48.62 -10.38
C PHE A 551 7.17 -48.77 -11.91
N VAL A 552 8.09 -49.57 -12.45
CA VAL A 552 8.24 -49.78 -13.89
C VAL A 552 8.04 -51.24 -14.25
N ASP A 553 7.13 -51.50 -15.20
CA ASP A 553 6.82 -52.84 -15.70
C ASP A 553 8.08 -53.54 -16.23
N LYS A 554 8.37 -54.75 -15.75
CA LYS A 554 9.54 -55.52 -16.21
C LYS A 554 9.45 -56.01 -17.65
N GLU A 555 8.25 -56.21 -18.17
CA GLU A 555 8.04 -56.74 -19.51
C GLU A 555 8.05 -55.61 -20.54
N ASN A 556 7.32 -54.53 -20.24
CA ASN A 556 7.05 -53.46 -21.20
C ASN A 556 7.85 -52.17 -20.96
N PHE A 557 8.54 -52.06 -19.82
CA PHE A 557 9.28 -50.86 -19.39
C PHE A 557 8.42 -49.59 -19.37
N SER A 558 7.10 -49.74 -19.19
CA SER A 558 6.15 -48.66 -18.97
C SER A 558 6.04 -48.35 -17.48
N ILE A 559 5.83 -47.09 -17.13
CA ILE A 559 5.55 -46.71 -15.74
C ILE A 559 4.18 -47.27 -15.36
N VAL A 560 4.14 -48.08 -14.31
CA VAL A 560 2.88 -48.66 -13.79
C VAL A 560 2.29 -47.72 -12.76
N ALA A 561 3.12 -47.25 -11.83
CA ALA A 561 2.69 -46.37 -10.77
C ALA A 561 3.78 -45.41 -10.32
N THR A 562 3.35 -44.29 -9.74
CA THR A 562 4.20 -43.40 -8.93
C THR A 562 3.48 -43.11 -7.63
N GLU A 563 4.21 -43.13 -6.52
CA GLU A 563 3.69 -42.76 -5.21
C GLU A 563 4.58 -41.68 -4.61
N ARG A 564 3.96 -40.68 -3.98
CA ARG A 564 4.65 -39.55 -3.38
C ARG A 564 4.03 -39.24 -2.03
N THR A 565 4.83 -39.33 -0.99
CA THR A 565 4.49 -38.89 0.36
C THR A 565 5.27 -37.63 0.69
N GLU A 566 4.60 -36.58 1.14
CA GLU A 566 5.23 -35.39 1.70
C GLU A 566 5.01 -35.33 3.21
N PHE A 567 6.02 -34.80 3.91
CA PHE A 567 6.04 -34.72 5.36
C PHE A 567 6.23 -33.27 5.81
N ASP A 568 5.33 -32.80 6.66
CA ASP A 568 5.44 -31.52 7.36
C ASP A 568 5.89 -31.75 8.82
N ASP A 569 7.04 -31.19 9.16
CA ASP A 569 7.73 -31.40 10.45
C ASP A 569 7.86 -32.90 10.84
N GLY A 570 8.08 -33.75 9.83
CA GLY A 570 8.23 -35.20 9.99
C GLY A 570 6.92 -35.98 10.10
N ASN A 571 5.76 -35.33 10.09
CA ASN A 571 4.46 -35.98 10.02
C ASN A 571 3.97 -36.01 8.57
N LYS A 572 3.35 -37.13 8.15
CA LYS A 572 2.73 -37.24 6.83
C LYS A 572 1.68 -36.15 6.65
N SER A 573 1.83 -35.32 5.62
CA SER A 573 0.88 -34.23 5.32
C SER A 573 0.15 -34.43 4.00
N PHE A 574 0.75 -35.17 3.07
CA PHE A 574 0.19 -35.43 1.76
C PHE A 574 0.65 -36.79 1.23
N PHE A 575 -0.25 -37.52 0.58
CA PHE A 575 0.09 -38.68 -0.22
C PHE A 575 -0.63 -38.62 -1.56
N GLU A 576 0.09 -38.95 -2.63
CA GLU A 576 -0.47 -39.08 -3.98
C GLU A 576 0.05 -40.35 -4.62
N ARG A 577 -0.88 -41.16 -5.13
CA ARG A 577 -0.60 -42.29 -6.00
C ARG A 577 -1.22 -42.07 -7.37
N LYS A 578 -0.46 -42.37 -8.41
CA LYS A 578 -0.91 -42.38 -9.81
C LYS A 578 -0.73 -43.77 -10.38
N LEU A 579 -1.81 -44.35 -10.89
CA LEU A 579 -1.80 -45.62 -11.63
C LEU A 579 -2.00 -45.33 -13.12
N PHE A 580 -0.99 -45.67 -13.93
CA PHE A 580 -0.95 -45.35 -15.35
C PHE A 580 -1.46 -46.51 -16.20
N LYS A 581 -2.47 -46.26 -17.03
CA LYS A 581 -3.15 -47.25 -17.86
C LYS A 581 -3.31 -46.75 -19.29
N ASP A 582 -3.69 -47.66 -20.19
CA ASP A 582 -4.00 -47.36 -21.60
C ASP A 582 -2.87 -46.61 -22.31
N TYR A 583 -1.72 -47.27 -22.40
CA TYR A 583 -0.56 -46.75 -23.12
C TYR A 583 -0.80 -46.82 -24.62
N ARG A 584 -0.76 -45.67 -25.31
CA ARG A 584 -0.96 -45.59 -26.76
C ARG A 584 0.22 -44.93 -27.46
N PRO A 585 0.59 -45.39 -28.67
CA PRO A 585 1.69 -44.83 -29.43
C PRO A 585 1.33 -43.44 -29.97
N LEU A 586 2.31 -42.53 -29.99
CA LEU A 586 2.20 -41.21 -30.61
C LEU A 586 3.18 -41.08 -31.77
N ALA A 587 2.67 -40.76 -32.96
CA ALA A 587 3.50 -40.61 -34.16
C ALA A 587 4.58 -39.52 -33.99
N ALA A 588 4.24 -38.40 -33.35
CA ALA A 588 5.16 -37.31 -33.06
C ALA A 588 6.31 -37.70 -32.11
N LEU A 589 6.16 -38.80 -31.37
CA LEU A 589 7.18 -39.38 -30.50
C LEU A 589 7.81 -40.64 -31.10
N ASN A 590 7.89 -40.76 -32.43
CA ASN A 590 8.41 -41.96 -33.10
C ASN A 590 7.71 -43.26 -32.63
N SER A 591 6.38 -43.20 -32.48
CA SER A 591 5.54 -44.28 -31.93
C SER A 591 5.82 -44.64 -30.47
N GLY A 592 6.53 -43.77 -29.74
CA GLY A 592 6.65 -43.83 -28.29
C GLY A 592 5.29 -43.83 -27.61
N LYS A 593 5.14 -44.60 -26.54
CA LYS A 593 3.86 -44.84 -25.88
C LYS A 593 3.71 -43.98 -24.62
N ILE A 594 2.57 -43.32 -24.48
CA ILE A 594 2.25 -42.54 -23.28
C ILE A 594 0.91 -42.99 -22.67
N PRO A 595 0.71 -42.81 -21.35
CA PRO A 595 -0.55 -43.19 -20.72
C PRO A 595 -1.67 -42.23 -21.15
N HIS A 596 -2.83 -42.79 -21.50
CA HIS A 596 -4.05 -42.03 -21.80
C HIS A 596 -5.09 -42.10 -20.68
N LYS A 597 -4.90 -43.00 -19.71
CA LYS A 597 -5.76 -43.13 -18.53
C LYS A 597 -4.89 -43.13 -17.28
N ILE A 598 -5.25 -42.31 -16.30
CA ILE A 598 -4.52 -42.23 -15.03
C ILE A 598 -5.54 -42.24 -13.89
N ASN A 599 -5.40 -43.16 -12.96
CA ASN A 599 -6.18 -43.13 -11.73
C ASN A 599 -5.35 -42.46 -10.64
N TYR A 600 -5.93 -41.47 -9.99
CA TYR A 600 -5.34 -40.72 -8.89
C TYR A 600 -5.99 -41.15 -7.59
N GLU A 601 -5.16 -41.38 -6.58
CA GLU A 601 -5.55 -41.55 -5.17
C GLU A 601 -4.75 -40.50 -4.40
N ILE A 602 -5.44 -39.56 -3.76
CA ILE A 602 -4.84 -38.46 -3.00
C ILE A 602 -5.37 -38.52 -1.58
N GLU A 603 -4.47 -38.45 -0.61
CA GLU A 603 -4.79 -38.31 0.81
C GLU A 603 -4.14 -37.01 1.30
N ASP A 604 -4.96 -36.06 1.71
CA ASP A 604 -4.53 -34.77 2.25
C ASP A 604 -5.35 -34.38 3.50
N PHE A 605 -5.15 -33.15 4.00
CA PHE A 605 -5.88 -32.65 5.18
C PHE A 605 -7.41 -32.68 5.02
N TYR A 606 -7.93 -32.63 3.80
CA TYR A 606 -9.36 -32.63 3.49
C TYR A 606 -9.94 -34.04 3.30
N GLY A 607 -9.09 -35.08 3.34
CA GLY A 607 -9.47 -36.49 3.27
C GLY A 607 -9.00 -37.19 2.00
N ASP A 608 -9.56 -38.37 1.75
CA ASP A 608 -9.21 -39.21 0.61
C ASP A 608 -10.00 -38.79 -0.63
N THR A 609 -9.30 -38.53 -1.72
CA THR A 609 -9.87 -38.17 -3.03
C THR A 609 -9.38 -39.14 -4.10
N SER A 610 -10.32 -39.79 -4.77
CA SER A 610 -10.05 -40.69 -5.90
C SER A 610 -10.72 -40.19 -7.18
N TYR A 611 -9.96 -40.11 -8.27
CA TYR A 611 -10.51 -39.75 -9.58
C TYR A 611 -9.70 -40.35 -10.73
N GLN A 612 -10.33 -40.44 -11.89
CA GLN A 612 -9.71 -40.90 -13.13
C GLN A 612 -9.57 -39.75 -14.12
N GLU A 613 -8.35 -39.53 -14.61
CA GLU A 613 -8.06 -38.72 -15.78
C GLU A 613 -8.11 -39.58 -17.05
N SER A 614 -8.82 -39.10 -18.07
CA SER A 614 -8.79 -39.65 -19.44
C SER A 614 -8.32 -38.58 -20.41
N ARG A 615 -7.15 -38.76 -21.01
CA ARG A 615 -6.55 -37.83 -21.98
C ARG A 615 -7.22 -38.03 -23.33
N GLU A 616 -8.03 -37.06 -23.72
CA GLU A 616 -8.78 -37.07 -24.97
C GLU A 616 -7.93 -36.57 -26.14
N LYS A 617 -7.04 -35.60 -25.87
CA LYS A 617 -6.17 -35.01 -26.89
C LYS A 617 -4.75 -34.86 -26.35
N VAL A 618 -3.77 -35.29 -27.14
CA VAL A 618 -2.36 -35.09 -26.88
C VAL A 618 -1.67 -34.55 -28.12
N GLU A 619 -1.10 -33.36 -28.02
CA GLU A 619 -0.34 -32.71 -29.10
C GLU A 619 1.10 -32.44 -28.64
N VAL A 620 2.05 -32.84 -29.48
CA VAL A 620 3.49 -32.64 -29.30
C VAL A 620 3.96 -31.66 -30.36
N ASN A 621 4.77 -30.69 -29.95
CA ASN A 621 5.17 -29.53 -30.74
C ASN A 621 3.96 -28.78 -31.34
N ALA A 622 2.94 -28.59 -30.51
CA ALA A 622 1.69 -27.94 -30.89
C ALA A 622 1.90 -26.48 -31.35
N VAL A 623 1.10 -26.07 -32.35
CA VAL A 623 1.15 -24.72 -32.92
C VAL A 623 0.31 -23.76 -32.07
N PHE A 624 0.87 -23.33 -30.94
CA PHE A 624 0.32 -22.22 -30.14
C PHE A 624 1.37 -21.13 -29.92
N GLY A 625 0.90 -19.88 -29.85
CA GLY A 625 1.74 -18.72 -29.55
C GLY A 625 1.95 -18.55 -28.05
N ASN A 626 3.14 -18.10 -27.63
CA ASN A 626 3.49 -17.93 -26.22
C ASN A 626 2.60 -16.92 -25.48
N ARG A 627 1.82 -16.11 -26.20
CA ARG A 627 0.81 -15.20 -25.65
C ARG A 627 -0.18 -15.88 -24.70
N ILE A 628 -0.42 -17.19 -24.84
CA ILE A 628 -1.34 -17.92 -23.96
C ILE A 628 -0.83 -18.03 -22.51
N PHE A 629 0.47 -17.83 -22.28
CA PHE A 629 1.09 -17.84 -20.95
C PHE A 629 1.32 -16.42 -20.40
N MET A 630 0.94 -15.38 -21.15
CA MET A 630 1.14 -14.01 -20.73
C MET A 630 -0.08 -13.51 -19.96
N LYS A 631 0.21 -12.85 -18.84
CA LYS A 631 -0.76 -12.00 -18.15
C LYS A 631 -0.68 -10.60 -18.77
N GLU A 632 -1.71 -10.18 -19.50
CA GLU A 632 -1.76 -8.83 -20.06
C GLU A 632 -2.52 -7.90 -19.10
N VAL A 633 -1.84 -6.84 -18.62
CA VAL A 633 -2.45 -5.82 -17.77
C VAL A 633 -2.97 -4.69 -18.65
N TYR A 634 -4.28 -4.65 -18.88
CA TYR A 634 -4.96 -3.52 -19.51
C TYR A 634 -5.51 -2.58 -18.44
N PHE A 635 -5.54 -1.27 -18.71
CA PHE A 635 -6.16 -0.29 -17.83
C PHE A 635 -7.64 -0.67 -17.57
N GLY A 636 -7.91 -1.29 -16.41
CA GLY A 636 -9.27 -1.59 -15.93
C GLY A 636 -9.78 -3.03 -16.13
N SER A 637 -9.00 -3.96 -16.71
CA SER A 637 -9.37 -5.38 -16.78
C SER A 637 -8.17 -6.30 -17.04
N PHE A 638 -8.21 -7.53 -16.52
CA PHE A 638 -7.23 -8.58 -16.82
C PHE A 638 -7.69 -9.40 -18.03
N LYS A 639 -6.76 -9.76 -18.92
CA LYS A 639 -7.04 -10.69 -20.03
C LYS A 639 -5.99 -11.80 -20.09
#